data_AF-A0AAV2Z4C8-F1
#
_entry.id   AF-A0AAV2Z4C8-F1
#
_cell.length_a   1.000
_cell.length_b   1.000
_cell.length_c   1.000
_cell.angle_alpha   90.00
_cell.angle_beta   90.00
_cell.angle_gamma   90.00
#
_symmetry.space_group_name_H-M   'P 1'
#
loop_
_entity.id
_entity.type
_entity.pdbx_description
1 polymer ?
#
loop_
_entity_poly.entity_id
_entity_poly.type
_entity_poly.pdbx_seq_one_letter_code
_entity_poly.pdbx_strand_id
1 'polypeptide(L)'
;MSLASNQIEDNGAEALAAVLPLVCSTEGFTLNLRQNFLSETGVRTLAEALQCSRFITRLDISENVTEDESSNITSLLKRIEFFTRRNCANINRTRIMAQFDVIKSSAPDVQVCHLENVILSLADADRLCDALCCNRSITSLRLRNNALPADGVRRICRALEANASVRELAFQDNNVGDIGLLAIARLLRRPTSLRSVNVSNTVQLKVASIIDPMGPQTASAFFFALSSEMCLLTQLSLAMCALSDRDVGVLVYAVAQCGRMESLDLRGNEIHDRTAHIFARMLRRCSFMKRLDLSHNHFTLMGVVPIAAAVQQHKCLRRVFFGCFKSFDARALEEFVVLLHANSNPPIEVQVLDCSSEMLNHIGRRHAAVVTRVNALQHARFASSFRVETDSIGEIKVDSSKLWGAQTQRSLQNFPIGGERERMPLPVIKAFGVVKKCAAKYNLKKGKLDKTIAEHIVRAADDVIAGKLDDHFPLVVFQTGSGTQSNMNTNEVISNRAIEYAGGELGSKKPVHPNDHVNMGQSSNDSFPTAMHIAAVQEIHRVLLPGLRKLHDALDAKVKEFDDIIKIGRTHTQDATPLTLGQEFSGYREQIALSIHRVEAVLPNLYKLALGGTAVGTGLNTSKGYDAEIAQIIAEETGLPFVTAPNKFEALAAHDAIVEASGAMNTIACSIMKIANDIRFLGSGPRSGLGELNLPANEPGSSIMPGKVNPTQCEAITMVCAQVMGNHVAVTVGGSNGHFELNVFKPVMISNLLSSIRLLGDSAVAFTDNCVSGIEANRETIDRLMKNSLMLVTALNPHIGYDNASKVAKKAHKDGTTLREAVVELGFLSGEEFDRLVRPEDMVGPK
;
A
#
# COMPACT_ATOMS: atom_id res chain seq x y z
N MET A 1 6.03 -17.97 6.06
CA MET A 1 7.45 -18.08 6.46
C MET A 1 8.24 -18.75 5.35
N SER A 2 9.26 -18.09 4.80
CA SER A 2 10.18 -18.72 3.83
C SER A 2 11.56 -18.88 4.47
N LEU A 3 11.93 -20.14 4.63
CA LEU A 3 13.20 -20.68 5.07
C LEU A 3 13.94 -21.35 3.90
N ALA A 4 13.67 -20.95 2.66
CA ALA A 4 14.31 -21.54 1.50
C ALA A 4 15.82 -21.20 1.42
N SER A 5 16.67 -22.10 0.90
CA SER A 5 18.13 -21.87 0.72
C SER A 5 18.92 -21.61 2.01
N ASN A 6 18.47 -22.14 3.16
CA ASN A 6 19.09 -21.88 4.47
C ASN A 6 19.93 -23.04 5.00
N GLN A 7 20.22 -24.05 4.18
CA GLN A 7 21.03 -25.21 4.58
C GLN A 7 20.45 -25.98 5.78
N ILE A 8 19.13 -25.99 5.93
CA ILE A 8 18.44 -26.65 7.05
C ILE A 8 18.53 -28.17 6.88
N GLU A 9 19.09 -28.85 7.86
CA GLU A 9 19.19 -30.32 7.94
C GLU A 9 18.07 -30.91 8.83
N ASP A 10 18.05 -32.23 9.02
CA ASP A 10 16.98 -32.93 9.75
C ASP A 10 16.77 -32.45 11.20
N ASN A 11 17.85 -32.05 11.87
CA ASN A 11 17.82 -31.44 13.20
C ASN A 11 17.03 -30.12 13.22
N GLY A 12 17.12 -29.33 12.15
CA GLY A 12 16.34 -28.12 11.95
C GLY A 12 14.88 -28.43 11.63
N ALA A 13 14.60 -29.51 10.89
CA ALA A 13 13.24 -30.02 10.71
C ALA A 13 12.60 -30.49 12.03
N GLU A 14 13.35 -31.13 12.92
CA GLU A 14 12.88 -31.56 14.24
C GLU A 14 12.58 -30.36 15.15
N ALA A 15 13.46 -29.35 15.16
CA ALA A 15 13.23 -28.11 15.88
C ALA A 15 11.99 -27.36 15.36
N LEU A 16 11.80 -27.33 14.04
CA LEU A 16 10.61 -26.75 13.42
C LEU A 16 9.36 -27.55 13.82
N ALA A 17 9.39 -28.87 13.70
CA ALA A 17 8.30 -29.77 14.05
C ALA A 17 7.84 -29.62 15.51
N ALA A 18 8.74 -29.35 16.45
CA ALA A 18 8.39 -29.09 17.86
C ALA A 18 7.58 -27.79 18.04
N VAL A 19 7.76 -26.82 17.14
CA VAL A 19 7.10 -25.50 17.22
C VAL A 19 5.81 -25.46 16.40
N LEU A 20 5.70 -26.26 15.34
CA LEU A 20 4.56 -26.26 14.41
C LEU A 20 3.17 -26.45 15.08
N PRO A 21 2.98 -27.31 16.11
CA PRO A 21 1.72 -27.43 16.84
C PRO A 21 1.35 -26.21 17.68
N LEU A 22 2.32 -25.37 18.03
CA LEU A 22 2.14 -24.17 18.86
C LEU A 22 1.79 -22.93 18.04
N VAL A 23 1.80 -23.04 16.70
CA VAL A 23 1.47 -21.94 15.80
C VAL A 23 -0.04 -21.69 15.83
N CYS A 24 -0.46 -20.60 16.45
CA CYS A 24 -1.84 -20.08 16.39
C CYS A 24 -1.89 -18.87 15.46
N SER A 25 -2.60 -18.97 14.33
CA SER A 25 -2.77 -17.89 13.33
C SER A 25 -4.23 -17.81 12.87
N THR A 26 -4.76 -16.60 12.63
CA THR A 26 -6.12 -16.38 12.08
C THR A 26 -6.16 -16.43 10.55
N GLU A 27 -5.01 -16.46 9.87
CA GLU A 27 -4.88 -16.53 8.42
C GLU A 27 -4.00 -17.73 8.00
N GLY A 28 -4.27 -18.31 6.83
CA GLY A 28 -3.58 -19.51 6.34
C GLY A 28 -2.07 -19.33 6.23
N PHE A 29 -1.31 -20.25 6.84
CA PHE A 29 0.14 -20.16 6.97
C PHE A 29 0.88 -20.96 5.90
N THR A 30 1.76 -20.30 5.14
CA THR A 30 2.65 -20.95 4.16
C THR A 30 4.06 -21.13 4.75
N LEU A 31 4.57 -22.35 4.80
CA LEU A 31 5.95 -22.68 5.19
C LEU A 31 6.75 -23.07 3.94
N ASN A 32 7.85 -22.38 3.64
CA ASN A 32 8.68 -22.69 2.48
C ASN A 32 10.10 -23.04 2.93
N LEU A 33 10.44 -24.33 2.88
CA LEU A 33 11.75 -24.93 3.16
C LEU A 33 12.48 -25.36 1.88
N ARG A 34 12.23 -24.71 0.74
CA ARG A 34 12.87 -25.06 -0.54
C ARG A 34 14.41 -24.97 -0.49
N GLN A 35 15.17 -25.77 -1.22
CA GLN A 35 16.65 -25.67 -1.30
C GLN A 35 17.35 -25.79 0.06
N ASN A 36 16.94 -26.75 0.89
CA ASN A 36 17.62 -27.10 2.15
C ASN A 36 18.22 -28.53 2.06
N PHE A 37 18.72 -29.06 3.17
CA PHE A 37 19.37 -30.38 3.25
C PHE A 37 18.55 -31.40 4.06
N LEU A 38 17.22 -31.35 3.95
CA LEU A 38 16.33 -32.28 4.65
C LEU A 38 16.37 -33.68 4.02
N SER A 39 16.59 -34.71 4.85
CA SER A 39 16.46 -36.12 4.49
C SER A 39 15.01 -36.62 4.66
N GLU A 40 14.74 -37.89 4.32
CA GLU A 40 13.44 -38.53 4.57
C GLU A 40 13.03 -38.41 6.06
N THR A 41 14.01 -38.48 6.96
CA THR A 41 13.78 -38.38 8.41
C THR A 41 13.23 -37.00 8.79
N GLY A 42 13.85 -35.91 8.33
CA GLY A 42 13.39 -34.55 8.61
C GLY A 42 12.02 -34.26 7.99
N VAL A 43 11.76 -34.77 6.79
CA VAL A 43 10.46 -34.62 6.13
C VAL A 43 9.35 -35.35 6.87
N ARG A 44 9.61 -36.57 7.38
CA ARG A 44 8.64 -37.33 8.19
C ARG A 44 8.32 -36.61 9.50
N THR A 45 9.33 -36.11 10.20
CA THR A 45 9.16 -35.39 11.46
C THR A 45 8.31 -34.12 11.28
N LEU A 46 8.50 -33.39 10.19
CA LEU A 46 7.65 -32.25 9.82
C LEU A 46 6.22 -32.69 9.49
N ALA A 47 6.05 -33.77 8.73
CA ALA A 47 4.74 -34.28 8.33
C ALA A 47 3.89 -34.73 9.54
N GLU A 48 4.50 -35.39 10.53
CA GLU A 48 3.83 -35.80 11.77
C GLU A 48 3.36 -34.59 12.59
N ALA A 49 4.22 -33.57 12.75
CA ALA A 49 3.84 -32.34 13.44
C ALA A 49 2.71 -31.56 12.73
N LEU A 50 2.66 -31.64 11.40
CA LEU A 50 1.63 -30.99 10.59
C LEU A 50 0.24 -31.65 10.73
N GLN A 51 0.15 -32.92 11.15
CA GLN A 51 -1.14 -33.55 11.45
C GLN A 51 -1.88 -32.85 12.60
N CYS A 52 -1.12 -32.33 13.56
CA CYS A 52 -1.64 -31.63 14.73
C CYS A 52 -1.91 -30.14 14.46
N SER A 53 -1.43 -29.59 13.33
CA SER A 53 -1.59 -28.18 12.97
C SER A 53 -2.90 -27.92 12.21
N ARG A 54 -3.66 -26.91 12.64
CA ARG A 54 -4.92 -26.51 11.98
C ARG A 54 -4.78 -25.33 11.02
N PHE A 55 -3.63 -24.66 10.99
CA PHE A 55 -3.47 -23.34 10.35
C PHE A 55 -2.49 -23.31 9.18
N ILE A 56 -1.70 -24.37 8.98
CA ILE A 56 -0.77 -24.46 7.86
C ILE A 56 -1.53 -24.89 6.61
N THR A 57 -1.51 -24.03 5.59
CA THR A 57 -2.24 -24.23 4.32
C THR A 57 -1.33 -24.56 3.15
N ARG A 58 -0.02 -24.27 3.23
CA ARG A 58 0.97 -24.56 2.17
C ARG A 58 2.34 -24.94 2.74
N LEU A 59 2.98 -25.95 2.16
CA LEU A 59 4.34 -26.38 2.50
C LEU A 59 5.18 -26.60 1.23
N ASP A 60 6.21 -25.79 1.02
CA ASP A 60 7.18 -25.97 -0.07
C ASP A 60 8.47 -26.59 0.49
N ILE A 61 8.74 -27.86 0.23
CA ILE A 61 10.03 -28.50 0.57
C ILE A 61 10.84 -28.85 -0.69
N SER A 62 10.60 -28.17 -1.80
CA SER A 62 11.26 -28.50 -3.06
C SER A 62 12.78 -28.35 -2.99
N GLU A 63 13.56 -29.09 -3.78
CA GLU A 63 15.04 -29.01 -3.78
C GLU A 63 15.71 -29.40 -2.43
N ASN A 64 15.13 -30.34 -1.67
CA ASN A 64 15.76 -31.03 -0.52
C ASN A 64 16.26 -32.45 -0.89
N VAL A 65 17.14 -33.04 -0.08
CA VAL A 65 17.82 -34.33 -0.34
C VAL A 65 17.02 -35.50 0.26
N THR A 66 15.92 -35.91 -0.36
CA THR A 66 15.16 -37.10 0.11
C THR A 66 15.47 -38.32 -0.75
N GLU A 67 16.08 -39.35 -0.18
CA GLU A 67 16.25 -40.67 -0.81
C GLU A 67 14.97 -41.51 -0.62
N ASP A 68 14.37 -41.92 -1.73
CA ASP A 68 13.27 -42.89 -1.89
C ASP A 68 11.89 -42.68 -1.20
N GLU A 69 10.85 -43.16 -1.89
CA GLU A 69 9.43 -43.02 -1.54
C GLU A 69 8.98 -44.12 -0.56
N SER A 70 8.75 -43.78 0.71
CA SER A 70 7.89 -44.61 1.58
C SER A 70 6.42 -44.19 1.43
N SER A 71 5.57 -45.16 1.07
CA SER A 71 4.11 -45.03 0.85
C SER A 71 3.31 -44.40 2.00
N ASN A 72 3.94 -44.24 3.17
CA ASN A 72 3.34 -43.61 4.35
C ASN A 72 3.25 -42.08 4.22
N ILE A 73 4.23 -41.41 3.59
CA ILE A 73 4.26 -39.93 3.50
C ILE A 73 3.08 -39.37 2.68
N THR A 74 2.68 -40.07 1.61
CA THR A 74 1.56 -39.67 0.73
C THR A 74 0.20 -39.71 1.44
N SER A 75 0.02 -40.58 2.43
CA SER A 75 -1.23 -40.68 3.20
C SER A 75 -1.35 -39.59 4.28
N LEU A 76 -0.21 -39.17 4.85
CA LEU A 76 -0.10 -38.12 5.87
C LEU A 76 -0.33 -36.70 5.32
N LEU A 77 -0.18 -36.48 4.00
CA LEU A 77 -0.08 -35.14 3.37
C LEU A 77 -1.33 -34.65 2.60
N LYS A 78 -2.49 -35.29 2.77
CA LYS A 78 -3.74 -34.98 2.03
C LYS A 78 -4.33 -33.57 2.26
N ARG A 79 -3.74 -32.71 3.10
CA ARG A 79 -4.31 -31.40 3.51
C ARG A 79 -3.46 -30.17 3.13
N ILE A 80 -2.28 -30.31 2.50
CA ILE A 80 -1.31 -29.22 2.31
C ILE A 80 -0.76 -29.24 0.87
N GLU A 81 -0.79 -28.10 0.15
CA GLU A 81 -0.16 -27.96 -1.19
C GLU A 81 1.36 -28.19 -1.12
N PHE A 82 1.91 -29.02 -2.02
CA PHE A 82 3.29 -29.53 -1.99
C PHE A 82 4.07 -29.28 -3.29
N PHE A 83 5.37 -28.94 -3.18
CA PHE A 83 6.31 -28.76 -4.30
C PHE A 83 7.55 -29.67 -4.13
N THR A 84 7.96 -30.40 -5.18
CA THR A 84 9.27 -31.11 -5.23
C THR A 84 9.87 -31.06 -6.63
N ARG A 85 11.13 -30.62 -6.75
CA ARG A 85 11.93 -30.73 -7.99
C ARG A 85 13.43 -30.85 -7.68
N ARG A 86 14.11 -31.94 -8.09
CA ARG A 86 15.06 -31.92 -9.22
C ARG A 86 15.58 -33.32 -9.60
N ASN A 87 15.75 -33.50 -10.92
CA ASN A 87 16.62 -34.41 -11.68
C ASN A 87 16.70 -35.92 -11.33
N CYS A 88 15.74 -36.71 -11.81
CA CYS A 88 16.00 -38.08 -12.27
C CYS A 88 15.15 -38.38 -13.52
N ALA A 89 15.80 -38.68 -14.65
CA ALA A 89 15.17 -38.88 -15.95
C ALA A 89 14.32 -40.16 -16.10
N ASN A 90 14.06 -40.94 -15.03
CA ASN A 90 13.35 -42.22 -15.12
C ASN A 90 12.28 -42.51 -14.05
N ILE A 91 12.01 -41.61 -13.09
CA ILE A 91 11.02 -41.82 -12.00
C ILE A 91 9.69 -41.05 -12.24
N ASN A 92 9.63 -40.21 -13.27
CA ASN A 92 8.61 -39.17 -13.45
C ASN A 92 7.19 -39.68 -13.82
N ARG A 93 7.04 -40.93 -14.26
CA ARG A 93 5.78 -41.38 -14.89
C ARG A 93 4.67 -41.67 -13.86
N THR A 94 5.01 -42.22 -12.70
CA THR A 94 4.04 -42.60 -11.65
C THR A 94 3.46 -41.38 -10.94
N ARG A 95 4.27 -40.34 -10.71
CA ARG A 95 3.86 -39.03 -10.14
C ARG A 95 2.89 -38.26 -11.05
N ILE A 96 3.11 -38.27 -12.36
CA ILE A 96 2.21 -37.63 -13.35
C ILE A 96 0.82 -38.31 -13.34
N MET A 97 0.76 -39.64 -13.23
CA MET A 97 -0.51 -40.37 -13.19
C MET A 97 -1.34 -40.02 -11.96
N ALA A 98 -0.73 -40.00 -10.77
CA ALA A 98 -1.42 -39.66 -9.53
C ALA A 98 -1.96 -38.22 -9.53
N GLN A 99 -1.24 -37.26 -10.13
CA GLN A 99 -1.71 -35.88 -10.26
C GLN A 99 -2.93 -35.75 -11.19
N PHE A 100 -2.99 -36.50 -12.29
CA PHE A 100 -4.16 -36.48 -13.18
C PHE A 100 -5.40 -37.11 -12.53
N ASP A 101 -5.23 -38.17 -11.75
CA ASP A 101 -6.35 -38.78 -10.99
C ASP A 101 -6.88 -37.83 -9.90
N VAL A 102 -6.01 -37.04 -9.27
CA VAL A 102 -6.40 -35.97 -8.32
C VAL A 102 -7.13 -34.81 -9.01
N ILE A 103 -6.70 -34.39 -10.21
CA ILE A 103 -7.40 -33.37 -11.01
C ILE A 103 -8.77 -33.86 -11.45
N LYS A 104 -8.90 -35.16 -11.75
CA LYS A 104 -10.17 -35.79 -12.15
C LYS A 104 -11.13 -36.01 -10.98
N SER A 105 -10.62 -36.24 -9.77
CA SER A 105 -11.39 -36.56 -8.55
C SER A 105 -11.59 -35.38 -7.59
N SER A 106 -11.18 -34.16 -7.97
CA SER A 106 -10.93 -33.06 -7.04
C SER A 106 -12.12 -32.67 -6.15
N ALA A 107 -11.82 -32.53 -4.85
CA ALA A 107 -12.57 -31.78 -3.84
C ALA A 107 -12.54 -30.26 -4.15
N PRO A 108 -13.51 -29.46 -3.66
CA PRO A 108 -13.66 -28.03 -3.98
C PRO A 108 -12.47 -27.11 -3.63
N ASP A 109 -11.46 -27.59 -2.92
CA ASP A 109 -10.40 -26.77 -2.32
C ASP A 109 -9.16 -26.56 -3.22
N VAL A 110 -9.02 -27.30 -4.33
CA VAL A 110 -7.85 -27.18 -5.23
C VAL A 110 -8.15 -26.24 -6.40
N GLN A 111 -7.52 -25.06 -6.39
CA GLN A 111 -7.78 -23.97 -7.37
C GLN A 111 -6.64 -23.71 -8.37
N VAL A 112 -5.43 -24.22 -8.13
CA VAL A 112 -4.26 -24.01 -9.02
C VAL A 112 -3.59 -25.33 -9.38
N CYS A 113 -3.35 -25.55 -10.67
CA CYS A 113 -2.64 -26.71 -11.19
C CYS A 113 -1.23 -26.29 -11.63
N HIS A 114 -0.22 -26.71 -10.86
CA HIS A 114 1.18 -26.44 -11.10
C HIS A 114 1.89 -27.62 -11.76
N LEU A 115 2.07 -27.55 -13.07
CA LEU A 115 2.80 -28.53 -13.87
C LEU A 115 3.93 -27.81 -14.62
N GLU A 116 4.81 -27.07 -13.95
CA GLU A 116 5.86 -26.29 -14.64
C GLU A 116 7.19 -27.04 -14.63
N ASN A 117 7.85 -27.26 -15.77
CA ASN A 117 9.09 -28.00 -16.04
C ASN A 117 9.02 -29.54 -15.93
N VAL A 118 7.89 -30.12 -16.31
CA VAL A 118 7.70 -31.57 -16.46
C VAL A 118 7.68 -31.90 -17.95
N ILE A 119 8.49 -32.87 -18.41
CA ILE A 119 8.38 -33.32 -19.81
C ILE A 119 7.04 -34.05 -19.96
N LEU A 120 6.08 -33.43 -20.66
CA LEU A 120 4.77 -34.00 -20.93
C LEU A 120 4.76 -34.65 -22.31
N SER A 121 4.51 -35.97 -22.38
CA SER A 121 4.25 -36.62 -23.66
C SER A 121 2.87 -36.25 -24.19
N LEU A 122 2.59 -36.51 -25.47
CA LEU A 122 1.25 -36.33 -26.04
C LEU A 122 0.17 -37.16 -25.31
N ALA A 123 0.54 -38.35 -24.81
CA ALA A 123 -0.37 -39.19 -24.02
C ALA A 123 -0.68 -38.58 -22.64
N ASP A 124 0.28 -37.84 -22.06
CA ASP A 124 0.07 -37.13 -20.79
C ASP A 124 -0.80 -35.87 -21.01
N ALA A 125 -0.65 -35.22 -22.16
CA ALA A 125 -1.55 -34.14 -22.57
C ALA A 125 -3.00 -34.63 -22.73
N ASP A 126 -3.22 -35.80 -23.32
CA ASP A 126 -4.56 -36.39 -23.46
C ASP A 126 -5.20 -36.71 -22.10
N ARG A 127 -4.42 -37.24 -21.16
CA ARG A 127 -4.91 -37.49 -19.79
C ARG A 127 -5.25 -36.21 -19.04
N LEU A 128 -4.43 -35.17 -19.21
CA LEU A 128 -4.73 -33.85 -18.66
C LEU A 128 -6.02 -33.28 -19.27
N CYS A 129 -6.25 -33.49 -20.57
CA CYS A 129 -7.49 -33.08 -21.23
C CYS A 129 -8.72 -33.76 -20.62
N ASP A 130 -8.68 -35.08 -20.42
CA ASP A 130 -9.76 -35.83 -19.78
C ASP A 130 -10.06 -35.31 -18.37
N ALA A 131 -9.02 -34.99 -17.60
CA ALA A 131 -9.17 -34.46 -16.25
C ALA A 131 -9.78 -33.05 -16.24
N LEU A 132 -9.35 -32.17 -17.16
CA LEU A 132 -9.89 -30.80 -17.28
C LEU A 132 -11.34 -30.75 -17.77
N CYS A 133 -11.79 -31.71 -18.57
CA CYS A 133 -13.19 -31.79 -19.02
C CYS A 133 -14.16 -31.99 -17.84
N CYS A 134 -13.76 -32.74 -16.81
CA CYS A 134 -14.57 -33.02 -15.63
C CYS A 134 -14.34 -32.02 -14.49
N ASN A 135 -13.17 -31.39 -14.41
CA ASN A 135 -12.82 -30.50 -13.32
C ASN A 135 -13.58 -29.15 -13.40
N ARG A 136 -14.02 -28.65 -12.24
CA ARG A 136 -14.70 -27.35 -12.09
C ARG A 136 -14.07 -26.45 -11.02
N SER A 137 -13.02 -26.90 -10.35
CA SER A 137 -12.37 -26.18 -9.24
C SER A 137 -11.13 -25.40 -9.67
N ILE A 138 -10.39 -25.89 -10.67
CA ILE A 138 -9.13 -25.29 -11.12
C ILE A 138 -9.42 -23.99 -11.88
N THR A 139 -8.78 -22.92 -11.41
CA THR A 139 -8.87 -21.56 -11.97
C THR A 139 -7.58 -21.09 -12.61
N SER A 140 -6.42 -21.66 -12.26
CA SER A 140 -5.12 -21.32 -12.86
C SER A 140 -4.37 -22.60 -13.27
N LEU A 141 -4.03 -22.70 -14.57
CA LEU A 141 -3.32 -23.83 -15.17
C LEU A 141 -1.95 -23.37 -15.66
N ARG A 142 -0.88 -23.83 -14.98
CA ARG A 142 0.50 -23.43 -15.26
C ARG A 142 1.31 -24.60 -15.79
N LEU A 143 1.72 -24.50 -17.05
CA LEU A 143 2.37 -25.55 -17.85
C LEU A 143 3.73 -25.11 -18.39
N ARG A 144 4.42 -24.19 -17.71
CA ARG A 144 5.68 -23.61 -18.19
C ARG A 144 6.76 -24.67 -18.43
N ASN A 145 7.54 -24.57 -19.51
CA ASN A 145 8.74 -25.37 -19.79
C ASN A 145 8.52 -26.90 -19.79
N ASN A 146 7.39 -27.37 -20.34
CA ASN A 146 7.03 -28.79 -20.31
C ASN A 146 7.44 -29.59 -21.56
N ALA A 147 8.18 -28.97 -22.48
CA ALA A 147 8.46 -29.52 -23.80
C ALA A 147 7.18 -29.96 -24.56
N LEU A 148 6.06 -29.26 -24.31
CA LEU A 148 4.76 -29.61 -24.88
C LEU A 148 4.70 -29.15 -26.35
N PRO A 149 4.65 -30.06 -27.34
CA PRO A 149 4.60 -29.66 -28.75
C PRO A 149 3.27 -28.96 -29.08
N ALA A 150 3.22 -28.25 -30.21
CA ALA A 150 2.04 -27.52 -30.67
C ALA A 150 0.75 -28.38 -30.70
N ASP A 151 0.88 -29.67 -31.04
CA ASP A 151 -0.22 -30.63 -31.01
C ASP A 151 -0.76 -30.92 -29.60
N GLY A 152 0.11 -30.90 -28.59
CA GLY A 152 -0.28 -31.00 -27.18
C GLY A 152 -1.04 -29.75 -26.72
N VAL A 153 -0.56 -28.56 -27.10
CA VAL A 153 -1.28 -27.29 -26.84
C VAL A 153 -2.66 -27.30 -27.48
N ARG A 154 -2.76 -27.77 -28.73
CA ARG A 154 -4.04 -27.90 -29.46
C ARG A 154 -5.04 -28.80 -28.73
N ARG A 155 -4.59 -29.92 -28.17
CA ARG A 155 -5.44 -30.85 -27.42
C ARG A 155 -5.96 -30.21 -26.14
N ILE A 156 -5.08 -29.57 -25.37
CA ILE A 156 -5.46 -28.86 -24.14
C ILE A 156 -6.46 -27.73 -24.45
N CYS A 157 -6.23 -26.97 -25.52
CA CYS A 157 -7.18 -25.93 -25.92
C CYS A 157 -8.57 -26.49 -26.24
N ARG A 158 -8.66 -27.64 -26.93
CA ARG A 158 -9.95 -28.29 -27.19
C ARG A 158 -10.65 -28.74 -25.90
N ALA A 159 -9.92 -29.27 -24.93
CA ALA A 159 -10.49 -29.66 -23.63
C ALA A 159 -11.05 -28.45 -22.87
N LEU A 160 -10.36 -27.31 -22.97
CA LEU A 160 -10.80 -26.06 -22.35
C LEU A 160 -12.04 -25.43 -23.01
N GLU A 161 -12.43 -25.83 -24.23
CA GLU A 161 -13.67 -25.35 -24.85
C GLU A 161 -14.92 -25.73 -24.03
N ALA A 162 -14.85 -26.82 -23.25
CA ALA A 162 -15.92 -27.29 -22.37
C ALA A 162 -15.67 -26.97 -20.88
N ASN A 163 -14.56 -26.31 -20.54
CA ASN A 163 -14.20 -25.97 -19.17
C ASN A 163 -14.59 -24.52 -18.85
N ALA A 164 -15.38 -24.34 -17.78
CA ALA A 164 -15.88 -23.02 -17.35
C ALA A 164 -15.14 -22.46 -16.12
N SER A 165 -14.14 -23.16 -15.59
CA SER A 165 -13.46 -22.78 -14.34
C SER A 165 -12.12 -22.09 -14.55
N VAL A 166 -11.36 -22.48 -15.59
CA VAL A 166 -10.00 -21.97 -15.82
C VAL A 166 -10.05 -20.51 -16.28
N ARG A 167 -9.36 -19.64 -15.56
CA ARG A 167 -9.25 -18.18 -15.81
C ARG A 167 -7.85 -17.76 -16.23
N GLU A 168 -6.82 -18.48 -15.81
CA GLU A 168 -5.42 -18.20 -16.15
C GLU A 168 -4.80 -19.42 -16.83
N LEU A 169 -4.17 -19.20 -18.00
CA LEU A 169 -3.52 -20.23 -18.79
C LEU A 169 -2.08 -19.82 -19.15
N ALA A 170 -1.13 -20.61 -18.69
CA ALA A 170 0.30 -20.30 -18.79
C ALA A 170 1.07 -21.44 -19.49
N PHE A 171 1.58 -21.17 -20.71
CA PHE A 171 2.34 -22.09 -21.57
C PHE A 171 3.77 -21.63 -21.83
N GLN A 172 4.34 -20.78 -20.96
CA GLN A 172 5.65 -20.19 -21.23
C GLN A 172 6.73 -21.25 -21.51
N ASP A 173 7.68 -20.96 -22.38
CA ASP A 173 8.82 -21.86 -22.66
C ASP A 173 8.44 -23.26 -23.22
N ASN A 174 7.30 -23.42 -23.89
CA ASN A 174 6.91 -24.70 -24.54
C ASN A 174 7.15 -24.76 -26.05
N ASN A 175 7.67 -23.69 -26.66
CA ASN A 175 7.78 -23.57 -28.11
C ASN A 175 6.44 -23.84 -28.83
N VAL A 176 5.42 -23.07 -28.47
CA VAL A 176 4.01 -23.26 -28.90
C VAL A 176 3.85 -23.23 -30.43
N GLY A 177 4.66 -22.42 -31.13
CA GLY A 177 4.61 -22.24 -32.59
C GLY A 177 3.28 -21.73 -33.14
N ASP A 178 3.20 -21.52 -34.45
CA ASP A 178 1.98 -21.03 -35.12
C ASP A 178 0.76 -21.92 -34.89
N ILE A 179 0.94 -23.24 -34.97
CA ILE A 179 -0.15 -24.22 -34.80
C ILE A 179 -0.77 -24.13 -33.39
N GLY A 180 0.06 -23.95 -32.35
CA GLY A 180 -0.42 -23.80 -30.99
C GLY A 180 -1.06 -22.44 -30.75
N LEU A 181 -0.51 -21.37 -31.32
CA LEU A 181 -1.10 -20.03 -31.30
C LEU A 181 -2.48 -20.01 -31.97
N LEU A 182 -2.63 -20.70 -33.11
CA LEU A 182 -3.90 -20.87 -33.81
C LEU A 182 -4.95 -21.58 -32.95
N ALA A 183 -4.52 -22.59 -32.18
CA ALA A 183 -5.42 -23.30 -31.27
C ALA A 183 -5.90 -22.41 -30.13
N ILE A 184 -5.01 -21.59 -29.55
CA ILE A 184 -5.36 -20.61 -28.51
C ILE A 184 -6.32 -19.55 -29.06
N ALA A 185 -6.05 -19.02 -30.25
CA ALA A 185 -6.93 -18.04 -30.89
C ALA A 185 -8.33 -18.62 -31.14
N ARG A 186 -8.43 -19.89 -31.57
CA ARG A 186 -9.71 -20.59 -31.76
C ARG A 186 -10.45 -20.81 -30.45
N LEU A 187 -9.75 -21.15 -29.37
CA LEU A 187 -10.34 -21.28 -28.03
C LEU A 187 -10.94 -19.95 -27.56
N LEU A 188 -10.22 -18.84 -27.74
CA LEU A 188 -10.70 -17.50 -27.34
C LEU A 188 -11.94 -17.02 -28.12
N ARG A 189 -12.24 -17.62 -29.27
CA ARG A 189 -13.47 -17.35 -30.04
C ARG A 189 -14.71 -18.01 -29.43
N ARG A 190 -14.53 -18.98 -28.52
CA ARG A 190 -15.60 -19.65 -27.79
C ARG A 190 -15.90 -18.91 -26.49
N PRO A 191 -17.10 -19.06 -25.90
CA PRO A 191 -17.37 -18.58 -24.56
C PRO A 191 -16.49 -19.34 -23.55
N THR A 192 -15.43 -18.69 -23.07
CA THR A 192 -14.50 -19.24 -22.08
C THR A 192 -14.42 -18.32 -20.87
N SER A 193 -14.01 -18.86 -19.72
CA SER A 193 -13.77 -18.09 -18.49
C SER A 193 -12.39 -17.40 -18.45
N LEU A 194 -11.60 -17.52 -19.53
CA LEU A 194 -10.22 -17.07 -19.58
C LEU A 194 -10.12 -15.54 -19.48
N ARG A 195 -9.27 -15.10 -18.54
CA ARG A 195 -8.92 -13.70 -18.26
C ARG A 195 -7.47 -13.39 -18.60
N SER A 196 -6.59 -14.40 -18.51
CA SER A 196 -5.15 -14.25 -18.75
C SER A 196 -4.59 -15.43 -19.54
N VAL A 197 -3.82 -15.13 -20.59
CA VAL A 197 -3.07 -16.10 -21.39
C VAL A 197 -1.63 -15.64 -21.54
N ASN A 198 -0.69 -16.53 -21.22
CA ASN A 198 0.75 -16.25 -21.36
C ASN A 198 1.46 -17.40 -22.09
N VAL A 199 2.02 -17.10 -23.27
CA VAL A 199 2.78 -18.04 -24.12
C VAL A 199 4.22 -17.59 -24.33
N SER A 200 4.72 -16.72 -23.46
CA SER A 200 6.06 -16.13 -23.57
C SER A 200 7.17 -17.17 -23.69
N ASN A 201 8.20 -16.88 -24.48
CA ASN A 201 9.46 -17.60 -24.40
C ASN A 201 10.52 -16.74 -23.67
N THR A 202 11.31 -17.35 -22.79
CA THR A 202 12.32 -16.67 -21.95
C THR A 202 13.75 -16.95 -22.38
N VAL A 203 13.99 -17.98 -23.19
CA VAL A 203 15.30 -18.26 -23.78
C VAL A 203 15.30 -17.77 -25.22
N GLN A 204 16.14 -16.78 -25.51
CA GLN A 204 16.56 -16.48 -26.87
C GLN A 204 17.38 -17.67 -27.35
N LEU A 205 16.73 -18.71 -27.86
CA LEU A 205 17.44 -19.74 -28.62
C LEU A 205 18.17 -18.95 -29.72
N LYS A 206 19.51 -18.96 -29.69
CA LYS A 206 20.40 -18.46 -30.76
C LYS A 206 20.21 -19.23 -32.08
N VAL A 207 19.08 -19.87 -32.25
CA VAL A 207 18.65 -20.66 -33.38
C VAL A 207 17.37 -20.00 -33.86
N ALA A 208 17.51 -18.94 -34.65
CA ALA A 208 16.41 -18.21 -35.31
C ALA A 208 15.61 -19.08 -36.31
N SER A 209 15.67 -20.41 -36.19
CA SER A 209 15.16 -21.36 -37.18
C SER A 209 14.24 -22.45 -36.58
N ILE A 210 13.71 -22.30 -35.36
CA ILE A 210 12.92 -23.36 -34.70
C ILE A 210 11.49 -22.92 -34.29
N ILE A 211 11.17 -21.63 -34.22
CA ILE A 211 9.80 -21.18 -33.92
C ILE A 211 9.17 -20.65 -35.21
N ASP A 212 8.13 -21.35 -35.70
CA ASP A 212 7.35 -20.87 -36.83
C ASP A 212 6.66 -19.55 -36.46
N PRO A 213 6.93 -18.44 -37.18
CA PRO A 213 6.28 -17.16 -36.92
C PRO A 213 4.77 -17.27 -37.14
N MET A 214 4.01 -16.36 -36.53
CA MET A 214 2.56 -16.36 -36.65
C MET A 214 2.13 -16.24 -38.11
N GLY A 215 1.39 -17.23 -38.59
CA GLY A 215 0.85 -17.25 -39.94
C GLY A 215 -0.35 -16.32 -40.11
N PRO A 216 -0.70 -15.93 -41.35
CA PRO A 216 -1.85 -15.07 -41.62
C PRO A 216 -3.18 -15.64 -41.11
N GLN A 217 -3.31 -16.98 -41.06
CA GLN A 217 -4.50 -17.66 -40.54
C GLN A 217 -4.64 -17.46 -39.03
N THR A 218 -3.53 -17.52 -38.30
CA THR A 218 -3.48 -17.32 -36.85
C THR A 218 -3.73 -15.87 -36.49
N ALA A 219 -3.13 -14.93 -37.22
CA ALA A 219 -3.42 -13.50 -37.08
C ALA A 219 -4.92 -13.21 -37.26
N SER A 220 -5.53 -13.79 -38.31
CA SER A 220 -6.97 -13.66 -38.56
C SER A 220 -7.81 -14.30 -37.45
N ALA A 221 -7.38 -15.44 -36.91
CA ALA A 221 -8.07 -16.09 -35.81
C ALA A 221 -8.06 -15.22 -34.54
N PHE A 222 -6.92 -14.61 -34.19
CA PHE A 222 -6.84 -13.65 -33.08
C PHE A 222 -7.70 -12.42 -33.34
N PHE A 223 -7.76 -11.94 -34.59
CA PHE A 223 -8.65 -10.84 -34.95
C PHE A 223 -10.11 -11.14 -34.64
N PHE A 224 -10.62 -12.27 -35.10
CA PHE A 224 -12.01 -12.67 -34.82
C PHE A 224 -12.25 -12.98 -33.34
N ALA A 225 -11.28 -13.57 -32.66
CA ALA A 225 -11.41 -13.92 -31.25
C ALA A 225 -11.49 -12.68 -30.35
N LEU A 226 -10.52 -11.77 -30.46
CA LEU A 226 -10.45 -10.58 -29.61
C LEU A 226 -11.50 -9.53 -29.95
N SER A 227 -11.99 -9.50 -31.19
CA SER A 227 -13.10 -8.62 -31.59
C SER A 227 -14.48 -9.16 -31.20
N SER A 228 -14.56 -10.38 -30.67
CA SER A 228 -15.82 -10.97 -30.21
C SER A 228 -16.21 -10.46 -28.83
N GLU A 229 -17.48 -10.10 -28.63
CA GLU A 229 -18.01 -9.70 -27.32
C GLU A 229 -17.93 -10.82 -26.26
N MET A 230 -17.86 -12.07 -26.72
CA MET A 230 -17.69 -13.26 -25.89
C MET A 230 -16.28 -13.38 -25.31
N CYS A 231 -15.29 -12.66 -25.85
CA CYS A 231 -13.94 -12.69 -25.32
C CYS A 231 -13.87 -11.95 -23.97
N LEU A 232 -13.43 -12.69 -22.95
CA LEU A 232 -13.33 -12.23 -21.57
C LEU A 232 -11.89 -11.88 -21.18
N LEU A 233 -10.95 -11.97 -22.13
CA LEU A 233 -9.52 -11.80 -21.93
C LEU A 233 -9.17 -10.36 -21.58
N THR A 234 -8.40 -10.20 -20.51
CA THR A 234 -7.91 -8.90 -20.02
C THR A 234 -6.38 -8.79 -20.07
N GLN A 235 -5.69 -9.94 -20.15
CA GLN A 235 -4.24 -9.99 -20.19
C GLN A 235 -3.77 -10.98 -21.27
N LEU A 236 -2.88 -10.53 -22.15
CA LEU A 236 -2.27 -11.35 -23.19
C LEU A 236 -0.76 -11.08 -23.24
N SER A 237 0.04 -12.15 -23.17
CA SER A 237 1.48 -12.08 -23.38
C SER A 237 1.92 -13.03 -24.51
N LEU A 238 2.43 -12.43 -25.59
CA LEU A 238 3.04 -13.08 -26.75
C LEU A 238 4.53 -12.65 -26.88
N ALA A 239 5.21 -12.54 -25.74
CA ALA A 239 6.61 -12.13 -25.71
C ALA A 239 7.52 -13.18 -26.38
N MET A 240 8.48 -12.72 -27.17
CA MET A 240 9.48 -13.58 -27.83
C MET A 240 8.83 -14.71 -28.66
N CYS A 241 7.78 -14.37 -29.41
CA CYS A 241 7.04 -15.29 -30.28
C CYS A 241 7.36 -15.10 -31.78
N ALA A 242 8.42 -14.35 -32.10
CA ALA A 242 8.84 -14.05 -33.48
C ALA A 242 7.72 -13.40 -34.34
N LEU A 243 6.92 -12.50 -33.76
CA LEU A 243 5.86 -11.80 -34.48
C LEU A 243 6.43 -10.69 -35.38
N SER A 244 6.03 -10.64 -36.65
CA SER A 244 6.41 -9.57 -37.59
C SER A 244 5.46 -8.36 -37.51
N ASP A 245 5.85 -7.24 -38.17
CA ASP A 245 5.00 -6.05 -38.35
C ASP A 245 3.58 -6.38 -38.84
N ARG A 246 3.48 -7.32 -39.78
CA ARG A 246 2.21 -7.70 -40.42
C ARG A 246 1.29 -8.40 -39.43
N ASP A 247 1.86 -9.29 -38.63
CA ASP A 247 1.16 -10.13 -37.66
C ASP A 247 0.61 -9.29 -36.51
N VAL A 248 1.44 -8.36 -36.04
CA VAL A 248 1.11 -7.43 -34.97
C VAL A 248 0.09 -6.39 -35.42
N GLY A 249 0.14 -5.91 -36.66
CA GLY A 249 -0.85 -4.96 -37.18
C GLY A 249 -2.29 -5.47 -37.05
N VAL A 250 -2.53 -6.74 -37.39
CA VAL A 250 -3.83 -7.40 -37.27
C VAL A 250 -4.22 -7.60 -35.79
N LEU A 251 -3.28 -8.07 -34.97
CA LEU A 251 -3.49 -8.31 -33.54
C LEU A 251 -3.84 -7.01 -32.79
N VAL A 252 -3.08 -5.95 -33.00
CA VAL A 252 -3.26 -4.64 -32.35
C VAL A 252 -4.60 -4.02 -32.75
N TYR A 253 -4.98 -4.17 -34.02
CA TYR A 253 -6.30 -3.75 -34.47
C TYR A 253 -7.42 -4.52 -33.75
N ALA A 254 -7.25 -5.82 -33.51
CA ALA A 254 -8.19 -6.64 -32.75
C ALA A 254 -8.28 -6.23 -31.27
N VAL A 255 -7.13 -5.99 -30.63
CA VAL A 255 -7.07 -5.50 -29.24
C VAL A 255 -7.80 -4.16 -29.10
N ALA A 256 -7.68 -3.28 -30.11
CA ALA A 256 -8.39 -2.01 -30.15
C ALA A 256 -9.93 -2.17 -30.22
N GLN A 257 -10.44 -3.28 -30.75
CA GLN A 257 -11.88 -3.59 -30.78
C GLN A 257 -12.37 -4.29 -29.50
N CYS A 258 -11.50 -5.06 -28.83
CA CYS A 258 -11.84 -5.82 -27.63
C CYS A 258 -12.37 -4.94 -26.50
N GLY A 259 -11.87 -3.71 -26.37
CA GLY A 259 -12.35 -2.71 -25.41
C GLY A 259 -12.18 -3.08 -23.93
N ARG A 260 -11.58 -4.23 -23.59
CA ARG A 260 -11.42 -4.74 -22.20
C ARG A 260 -9.99 -5.12 -21.84
N MET A 261 -9.06 -5.02 -22.80
CA MET A 261 -7.66 -5.38 -22.58
C MET A 261 -7.01 -4.44 -21.56
N GLU A 262 -6.47 -5.01 -20.48
CA GLU A 262 -5.77 -4.27 -19.42
C GLU A 262 -4.25 -4.39 -19.53
N SER A 263 -3.74 -5.52 -20.02
CA SER A 263 -2.30 -5.77 -20.14
C SER A 263 -1.96 -6.49 -21.44
N LEU A 264 -1.07 -5.88 -22.24
CA LEU A 264 -0.52 -6.47 -23.46
C LEU A 264 1.00 -6.49 -23.39
N ASP A 265 1.58 -7.68 -23.55
CA ASP A 265 3.03 -7.89 -23.58
C ASP A 265 3.46 -8.51 -24.92
N LEU A 266 4.21 -7.71 -25.70
CA LEU A 266 4.73 -8.06 -27.02
C LEU A 266 6.26 -7.88 -27.07
N ARG A 267 6.95 -7.92 -25.93
CA ARG A 267 8.40 -7.71 -25.90
C ARG A 267 9.16 -8.77 -26.72
N GLY A 268 10.28 -8.40 -27.29
CA GLY A 268 11.18 -9.38 -27.92
C GLY A 268 10.70 -9.96 -29.25
N ASN A 269 9.86 -9.24 -30.00
CA ASN A 269 9.37 -9.64 -31.32
C ASN A 269 10.08 -8.84 -32.44
N GLU A 270 9.70 -9.06 -33.71
CA GLU A 270 10.30 -8.40 -34.88
C GLU A 270 9.48 -7.18 -35.33
N ILE A 271 9.08 -6.35 -34.37
CA ILE A 271 8.22 -5.18 -34.60
C ILE A 271 9.05 -3.92 -34.87
N HIS A 272 8.75 -3.22 -35.95
CA HIS A 272 9.45 -2.03 -36.43
C HIS A 272 8.51 -0.80 -36.47
N ASP A 273 9.09 0.37 -36.74
CA ASP A 273 8.45 1.69 -36.75
C ASP A 273 7.16 1.80 -37.56
N ARG A 274 7.02 1.00 -38.62
CA ARG A 274 5.83 1.00 -39.49
C ARG A 274 4.53 0.73 -38.72
N THR A 275 4.61 0.00 -37.61
CA THR A 275 3.45 -0.34 -36.77
C THR A 275 3.12 0.69 -35.69
N ALA A 276 3.99 1.68 -35.45
CA ALA A 276 3.84 2.61 -34.34
C ALA A 276 2.53 3.42 -34.38
N HIS A 277 2.12 3.85 -35.57
CA HIS A 277 0.86 4.56 -35.78
C HIS A 277 -0.36 3.68 -35.44
N ILE A 278 -0.24 2.36 -35.61
CA ILE A 278 -1.29 1.39 -35.29
C ILE A 278 -1.43 1.28 -33.77
N PHE A 279 -0.30 1.17 -33.04
CA PHE A 279 -0.30 1.19 -31.56
C PHE A 279 -0.86 2.50 -31.00
N ALA A 280 -0.47 3.65 -31.57
CA ALA A 280 -1.01 4.94 -31.18
C ALA A 280 -2.54 5.01 -31.35
N ARG A 281 -3.06 4.45 -32.44
CA ARG A 281 -4.51 4.36 -32.69
C ARG A 281 -5.21 3.39 -31.74
N MET A 282 -4.57 2.26 -31.40
CA MET A 282 -5.07 1.32 -30.41
C MET A 282 -5.20 1.97 -29.04
N LEU A 283 -4.15 2.66 -28.56
CA LEU A 283 -4.16 3.38 -27.28
C LEU A 283 -5.30 4.40 -27.20
N ARG A 284 -5.59 5.13 -28.28
CA ARG A 284 -6.74 6.06 -28.30
C ARG A 284 -8.11 5.39 -28.15
N ARG A 285 -8.21 4.08 -28.41
CA ARG A 285 -9.46 3.30 -28.31
C ARG A 285 -9.55 2.44 -27.05
N CYS A 286 -8.43 1.97 -26.52
CA CYS A 286 -8.38 1.06 -25.37
C CYS A 286 -8.49 1.79 -24.03
N SER A 287 -9.69 2.22 -23.63
CA SER A 287 -9.90 2.96 -22.37
C SER A 287 -9.51 2.21 -21.09
N PHE A 288 -9.31 0.89 -21.12
CA PHE A 288 -8.97 0.07 -19.93
C PHE A 288 -7.50 -0.39 -19.89
N MET A 289 -6.69 -0.07 -20.90
CA MET A 289 -5.29 -0.49 -20.94
C MET A 289 -4.52 0.12 -19.78
N LYS A 290 -3.91 -0.72 -18.93
CA LYS A 290 -3.07 -0.35 -17.78
C LYS A 290 -1.59 -0.60 -18.04
N ARG A 291 -1.25 -1.64 -18.82
CA ARG A 291 0.12 -2.05 -19.11
C ARG A 291 0.34 -2.38 -20.59
N LEU A 292 1.36 -1.79 -21.19
CA LEU A 292 1.83 -2.11 -22.56
C LEU A 292 3.34 -2.33 -22.56
N ASP A 293 3.81 -3.53 -22.94
CA ASP A 293 5.24 -3.84 -23.06
C ASP A 293 5.64 -4.08 -24.52
N LEU A 294 6.47 -3.17 -25.05
CA LEU A 294 7.03 -3.18 -26.41
C LEU A 294 8.56 -3.27 -26.41
N SER A 295 9.17 -3.57 -25.26
CA SER A 295 10.63 -3.62 -25.12
C SER A 295 11.27 -4.71 -26.00
N HIS A 296 12.58 -4.60 -26.28
CA HIS A 296 13.32 -5.58 -27.08
C HIS A 296 12.77 -5.84 -28.49
N ASN A 297 12.11 -4.85 -29.10
CA ASN A 297 11.68 -4.87 -30.51
C ASN A 297 12.64 -4.05 -31.38
N HIS A 298 12.28 -3.74 -32.62
CA HIS A 298 13.10 -3.02 -33.60
C HIS A 298 12.61 -1.59 -33.87
N PHE A 299 12.02 -0.95 -32.85
CA PHE A 299 11.67 0.47 -32.93
C PHE A 299 12.91 1.38 -32.91
N THR A 300 12.85 2.48 -33.64
CA THR A 300 13.74 3.63 -33.48
C THR A 300 13.12 4.66 -32.53
N LEU A 301 13.91 5.64 -32.08
CA LEU A 301 13.40 6.75 -31.27
C LEU A 301 12.30 7.54 -32.01
N MET A 302 12.50 7.85 -33.30
CA MET A 302 11.48 8.51 -34.12
C MET A 302 10.23 7.62 -34.30
N GLY A 303 10.44 6.31 -34.41
CA GLY A 303 9.37 5.33 -34.52
C GLY A 303 8.40 5.34 -33.34
N VAL A 304 8.86 5.58 -32.11
CA VAL A 304 7.99 5.54 -30.93
C VAL A 304 7.28 6.86 -30.61
N VAL A 305 7.64 7.97 -31.26
CA VAL A 305 7.03 9.30 -31.04
C VAL A 305 5.48 9.27 -31.18
N PRO A 306 4.89 8.65 -32.22
CA PRO A 306 3.42 8.54 -32.31
C PRO A 306 2.79 7.78 -31.14
N ILE A 307 3.49 6.79 -30.59
CA ILE A 307 3.02 6.00 -29.44
C ILE A 307 3.09 6.88 -28.18
N ALA A 308 4.22 7.58 -27.96
CA ALA A 308 4.39 8.49 -26.83
C ALA A 308 3.32 9.59 -26.79
N ALA A 309 3.00 10.20 -27.94
CA ALA A 309 1.92 11.17 -28.05
C ALA A 309 0.54 10.59 -27.68
N ALA A 310 0.28 9.32 -28.02
CA ALA A 310 -0.96 8.65 -27.62
C ALA A 310 -0.98 8.26 -26.14
N VAL A 311 0.17 7.87 -25.57
CA VAL A 311 0.34 7.60 -24.13
C VAL A 311 0.01 8.83 -23.30
N GLN A 312 0.48 10.00 -23.71
CA GLN A 312 0.23 11.28 -23.04
C GLN A 312 -1.26 11.55 -22.81
N GLN A 313 -2.10 11.20 -23.79
CA GLN A 313 -3.55 11.43 -23.76
C GLN A 313 -4.33 10.28 -23.10
N HIS A 314 -3.66 9.21 -22.67
CA HIS A 314 -4.31 7.98 -22.22
C HIS A 314 -4.65 8.00 -20.72
N LYS A 315 -5.93 7.92 -20.37
CA LYS A 315 -6.42 8.13 -18.99
C LYS A 315 -6.11 6.98 -18.02
N CYS A 316 -6.09 5.73 -18.52
CA CYS A 316 -5.98 4.53 -17.67
C CYS A 316 -4.63 3.83 -17.71
N LEU A 317 -3.73 4.25 -18.61
CA LEU A 317 -2.43 3.61 -18.76
C LEU A 317 -1.60 3.96 -17.53
N ARG A 318 -0.87 2.98 -17.02
CA ARG A 318 -0.05 3.12 -15.81
C ARG A 318 1.38 2.72 -16.07
N ARG A 319 1.63 1.77 -16.97
CA ARG A 319 2.96 1.28 -17.30
C ARG A 319 3.14 1.10 -18.80
N VAL A 320 4.19 1.69 -19.35
CA VAL A 320 4.62 1.45 -20.74
C VAL A 320 6.10 1.13 -20.77
N PHE A 321 6.48 0.07 -21.48
CA PHE A 321 7.88 -0.35 -21.61
C PHE A 321 8.30 -0.22 -23.08
N PHE A 322 9.36 0.56 -23.32
CA PHE A 322 10.09 0.69 -24.59
C PHE A 322 11.52 0.15 -24.39
N GLY A 323 12.27 -0.12 -25.46
CA GLY A 323 13.70 -0.44 -25.32
C GLY A 323 14.39 -1.03 -26.55
N CYS A 324 15.72 -1.10 -26.51
CA CYS A 324 16.62 -1.52 -27.60
C CYS A 324 16.59 -0.66 -28.88
N PHE A 325 16.59 0.67 -28.74
CA PHE A 325 16.65 1.55 -29.91
C PHE A 325 17.96 1.33 -30.70
N LYS A 326 17.85 0.86 -31.94
CA LYS A 326 19.01 0.52 -32.80
C LYS A 326 19.86 1.73 -33.22
N SER A 327 19.31 2.94 -33.17
CA SER A 327 19.98 4.18 -33.55
C SER A 327 19.71 5.30 -32.54
N PHE A 328 20.76 6.10 -32.26
CA PHE A 328 20.68 7.29 -31.42
C PHE A 328 20.43 8.52 -32.29
N ASP A 329 19.36 9.26 -32.00
CA ASP A 329 19.05 10.58 -32.57
C ASP A 329 18.67 11.51 -31.41
N ALA A 330 19.50 12.53 -31.17
CA ALA A 330 19.31 13.45 -30.05
C ALA A 330 18.03 14.28 -30.16
N ARG A 331 17.63 14.66 -31.38
CA ARG A 331 16.42 15.46 -31.62
C ARG A 331 15.17 14.60 -31.39
N ALA A 332 15.20 13.36 -31.87
CA ALA A 332 14.14 12.39 -31.63
C ALA A 332 13.97 12.07 -30.14
N LEU A 333 15.08 11.99 -29.41
CA LEU A 333 15.08 11.77 -27.97
C LEU A 333 14.47 12.95 -27.22
N GLU A 334 14.82 14.19 -27.58
CA GLU A 334 14.22 15.40 -26.98
C GLU A 334 12.70 15.42 -27.20
N GLU A 335 12.24 15.16 -28.43
CA GLU A 335 10.80 15.10 -28.75
C GLU A 335 10.08 13.99 -27.97
N PHE A 336 10.69 12.81 -27.86
CA PHE A 336 10.17 11.69 -27.07
C PHE A 336 10.08 12.02 -25.57
N VAL A 337 11.11 12.65 -24.98
CA VAL A 337 11.13 13.02 -23.56
C VAL A 337 10.13 14.14 -23.25
N VAL A 338 9.99 15.14 -24.13
CA VAL A 338 9.02 16.23 -23.96
C VAL A 338 7.59 15.69 -23.96
N LEU A 339 7.27 14.76 -24.86
CA LEU A 339 5.95 14.13 -24.91
C LEU A 339 5.63 13.30 -23.66
N LEU A 340 6.64 12.71 -23.01
CA LEU A 340 6.48 11.99 -21.75
C LEU A 340 6.36 12.91 -20.52
N HIS A 341 6.85 14.15 -20.61
CA HIS A 341 6.86 15.10 -19.47
C HIS A 341 5.53 15.83 -19.29
N ALA A 342 4.71 15.94 -20.34
CA ALA A 342 3.49 16.72 -20.34
C ALA A 342 2.29 15.97 -19.73
N ASN A 343 2.29 15.93 -18.38
CA ASN A 343 1.14 15.84 -17.46
C ASN A 343 0.01 14.85 -17.81
N SER A 344 0.15 13.60 -17.36
CA SER A 344 -0.97 12.68 -17.18
C SER A 344 -1.19 12.49 -15.67
N ASN A 345 -2.36 12.88 -15.15
CA ASN A 345 -2.79 12.57 -13.79
C ASN A 345 -3.74 11.36 -13.84
N PRO A 346 -3.41 10.20 -13.25
CA PRO A 346 -2.20 9.88 -12.47
C PRO A 346 -0.97 9.56 -13.34
N PRO A 347 0.25 9.63 -12.77
CA PRO A 347 1.50 9.47 -13.51
C PRO A 347 1.62 8.10 -14.19
N ILE A 348 2.06 8.09 -15.45
CA ILE A 348 2.35 6.89 -16.22
C ILE A 348 3.83 6.53 -16.03
N GLU A 349 4.11 5.34 -15.51
CA GLU A 349 5.47 4.79 -15.41
C GLU A 349 5.93 4.38 -16.82
N VAL A 350 6.87 5.13 -17.40
CA VAL A 350 7.50 4.79 -18.68
C VAL A 350 8.90 4.25 -18.43
N GLN A 351 9.14 3.01 -18.84
CA GLN A 351 10.46 2.37 -18.75
C GLN A 351 11.07 2.27 -20.14
N VAL A 352 12.33 2.68 -20.28
CA VAL A 352 13.10 2.51 -21.51
C VAL A 352 14.27 1.57 -21.22
N LEU A 353 14.27 0.37 -21.81
CA LEU A 353 15.26 -0.69 -21.59
C LEU A 353 16.39 -0.61 -22.64
N ASP A 354 17.60 -1.02 -22.28
CA ASP A 354 18.78 -1.08 -23.18
C ASP A 354 19.12 0.22 -23.93
N CYS A 355 19.17 1.37 -23.23
CA CYS A 355 19.66 2.63 -23.78
C CYS A 355 21.19 2.63 -23.97
N SER A 356 21.69 3.21 -25.06
CA SER A 356 23.13 3.45 -25.22
C SER A 356 23.65 4.45 -24.17
N SER A 357 24.93 4.36 -23.83
CA SER A 357 25.61 5.28 -22.90
C SER A 357 25.53 6.75 -23.36
N GLU A 358 25.54 7.00 -24.66
CA GLU A 358 25.33 8.34 -25.26
C GLU A 358 23.92 8.88 -25.00
N MET A 359 22.91 8.01 -25.10
CA MET A 359 21.51 8.34 -24.83
C MET A 359 21.28 8.64 -23.34
N LEU A 360 21.87 7.83 -22.45
CA LEU A 360 21.82 8.03 -21.00
C LEU A 360 22.51 9.33 -20.57
N ASN A 361 23.64 9.68 -21.19
CA ASN A 361 24.35 10.94 -20.92
C ASN A 361 23.56 12.17 -21.36
N HIS A 362 22.77 12.07 -22.43
CA HIS A 362 21.94 13.18 -22.93
C HIS A 362 20.68 13.37 -22.06
N ILE A 363 20.01 12.27 -21.66
CA ILE A 363 18.83 12.29 -20.78
C ILE A 363 19.20 12.73 -19.35
N GLY A 364 20.32 12.23 -18.82
CA GLY A 364 20.77 12.46 -17.44
C GLY A 364 21.19 13.90 -17.11
N ARG A 365 21.42 14.75 -18.11
CA ARG A 365 21.80 16.17 -17.89
C ARG A 365 20.61 17.11 -17.74
N ARG A 366 19.39 16.73 -18.15
CA ARG A 366 18.26 17.69 -18.22
C ARG A 366 16.93 17.20 -17.66
N HIS A 367 16.66 15.89 -17.53
CA HIS A 367 15.32 15.39 -17.16
C HIS A 367 15.35 14.15 -16.25
N ALA A 368 15.89 14.30 -15.04
CA ALA A 368 16.04 13.23 -14.03
C ALA A 368 14.72 12.57 -13.57
N ALA A 369 13.56 13.21 -13.80
CA ALA A 369 12.26 12.72 -13.33
C ALA A 369 11.60 11.64 -14.23
N VAL A 370 12.09 11.42 -15.46
CA VAL A 370 11.43 10.54 -16.45
C VAL A 370 11.97 9.09 -16.45
N VAL A 371 13.05 8.80 -15.72
CA VAL A 371 13.73 7.49 -15.78
C VAL A 371 13.81 6.84 -14.41
N THR A 372 12.66 6.45 -13.85
CA THR A 372 12.62 5.88 -12.48
C THR A 372 12.77 4.36 -12.44
N ARG A 373 12.87 3.64 -13.57
CA ARG A 373 13.26 2.21 -13.58
C ARG A 373 14.00 1.81 -14.84
N VAL A 374 15.25 2.23 -14.94
CA VAL A 374 16.29 1.48 -15.66
C VAL A 374 17.02 0.68 -14.60
N ASN A 375 17.14 -0.64 -14.80
CA ASN A 375 17.88 -1.64 -13.99
C ASN A 375 17.05 -2.56 -13.07
N ALA A 376 16.35 -3.49 -13.70
CA ALA A 376 16.18 -4.84 -13.16
C ALA A 376 16.29 -5.84 -14.32
N LEU A 377 17.52 -6.07 -14.80
CA LEU A 377 18.02 -7.21 -15.61
C LEU A 377 19.22 -6.82 -16.51
N GLN A 378 20.17 -6.05 -15.99
CA GLN A 378 21.59 -6.15 -16.39
C GLN A 378 22.46 -6.03 -15.14
N HIS A 379 22.34 -7.00 -14.23
CA HIS A 379 23.40 -7.28 -13.26
C HIS A 379 24.50 -8.10 -13.95
N ALA A 380 25.21 -7.46 -14.88
CA ALA A 380 26.55 -7.82 -15.30
C ALA A 380 27.10 -6.68 -16.19
N ARG A 381 27.93 -5.80 -15.61
CA ARG A 381 28.84 -4.83 -16.27
C ARG A 381 28.48 -3.34 -16.36
N PHE A 382 27.75 -2.79 -15.38
CA PHE A 382 28.24 -1.55 -14.74
C PHE A 382 28.45 -1.89 -13.28
N ALA A 383 29.71 -1.97 -12.86
CA ALA A 383 30.00 -2.03 -11.44
C ALA A 383 29.45 -0.74 -10.82
N SER A 384 28.40 -0.85 -10.00
CA SER A 384 28.32 0.02 -8.83
C SER A 384 29.69 -0.09 -8.17
N SER A 385 30.49 0.98 -8.23
CA SER A 385 31.72 0.97 -7.47
C SER A 385 31.30 0.76 -6.03
N PHE A 386 31.78 -0.30 -5.41
CA PHE A 386 31.57 -0.52 -3.99
C PHE A 386 32.77 0.05 -3.27
N ARG A 387 32.53 0.77 -2.17
CA ARG A 387 33.57 1.03 -1.18
C ARG A 387 33.50 -0.01 -0.08
N VAL A 388 34.64 -0.32 0.50
CA VAL A 388 34.71 -1.19 1.67
C VAL A 388 34.58 -0.31 2.90
N GLU A 389 33.58 -0.59 3.71
CA GLU A 389 33.41 0.00 5.04
C GLU A 389 33.65 -1.08 6.09
N THR A 390 34.06 -0.65 7.28
CA THR A 390 34.34 -1.53 8.42
C THR A 390 33.52 -1.14 9.64
N ASP A 391 33.10 -2.15 10.39
CA ASP A 391 32.64 -2.03 11.77
C ASP A 391 33.34 -3.10 12.63
N SER A 392 32.92 -3.27 13.89
CA SER A 392 33.51 -4.27 14.78
C SER A 392 33.27 -5.72 14.36
N ILE A 393 32.35 -5.98 13.42
CA ILE A 393 32.07 -7.33 12.90
C ILE A 393 32.95 -7.64 11.68
N GLY A 394 33.46 -6.60 11.01
CA GLY A 394 34.43 -6.71 9.92
C GLY A 394 34.05 -5.85 8.73
N GLU A 395 34.59 -6.21 7.57
CA GLU A 395 34.36 -5.50 6.31
C GLU A 395 32.97 -5.79 5.73
N ILE A 396 32.42 -4.81 4.99
CA ILE A 396 31.24 -4.97 4.15
C ILE A 396 31.30 -4.00 2.97
N LYS A 397 30.79 -4.45 1.82
CA LYS A 397 30.70 -3.64 0.60
C LYS A 397 29.47 -2.73 0.66
N VAL A 398 29.69 -1.44 0.49
CA VAL A 398 28.64 -0.42 0.42
C VAL A 398 28.69 0.26 -0.94
N ASP A 399 27.54 0.57 -1.52
CA ASP A 399 27.44 1.34 -2.75
C ASP A 399 28.15 2.71 -2.59
N SER A 400 29.12 3.03 -3.46
CA SER A 400 29.90 4.27 -3.35
C SER A 400 29.07 5.53 -3.54
N SER A 401 27.87 5.44 -4.15
CA SER A 401 26.95 6.57 -4.28
C SER A 401 26.19 6.90 -2.99
N LYS A 402 26.32 6.08 -1.95
CA LYS A 402 25.53 6.18 -0.71
C LYS A 402 26.35 6.59 0.49
N LEU A 403 25.88 7.58 1.23
CA LEU A 403 26.57 8.12 2.40
C LEU A 403 26.49 7.24 3.66
N TRP A 404 25.61 6.25 3.72
CA TRP A 404 25.53 5.34 4.89
C TRP A 404 26.72 4.38 4.93
N GLY A 405 27.06 3.83 6.09
CA GLY A 405 28.25 3.01 6.29
C GLY A 405 27.95 1.53 6.51
N ALA A 406 28.89 0.84 7.18
CA ALA A 406 28.83 -0.59 7.40
C ALA A 406 27.58 -1.05 8.17
N GLN A 407 27.20 -0.34 9.25
CA GLN A 407 26.11 -0.79 10.12
C GLN A 407 24.76 -0.64 9.42
N THR A 408 24.56 0.45 8.66
CA THR A 408 23.36 0.61 7.83
C THR A 408 23.28 -0.48 6.77
N GLN A 409 24.39 -0.79 6.09
CA GLN A 409 24.43 -1.82 5.07
C GLN A 409 24.10 -3.22 5.64
N ARG A 410 24.62 -3.55 6.82
CA ARG A 410 24.27 -4.77 7.55
C ARG A 410 22.80 -4.78 7.96
N SER A 411 22.30 -3.68 8.50
CA SER A 411 20.88 -3.56 8.90
C SER A 411 19.95 -3.77 7.71
N LEU A 412 20.29 -3.22 6.54
CA LEU A 412 19.50 -3.40 5.32
C LEU A 412 19.44 -4.87 4.88
N GLN A 413 20.52 -5.64 5.08
CA GLN A 413 20.58 -7.07 4.78
C GLN A 413 19.88 -7.95 5.83
N ASN A 414 19.98 -7.56 7.11
CA ASN A 414 19.48 -8.36 8.23
C ASN A 414 17.99 -8.15 8.51
N PHE A 415 17.41 -7.01 8.11
CA PHE A 415 16.01 -6.67 8.34
C PHE A 415 15.26 -6.40 7.02
N PRO A 416 15.16 -7.38 6.10
CA PRO A 416 14.43 -7.24 4.84
C PRO A 416 12.92 -7.39 5.05
N ILE A 417 12.36 -6.61 5.98
CA ILE A 417 10.96 -6.69 6.43
C ILE A 417 10.20 -5.46 5.93
N GLY A 418 9.23 -5.68 5.03
CA GLY A 418 8.48 -4.62 4.39
C GLY A 418 9.16 -4.06 3.13
N GLY A 419 8.62 -2.97 2.61
CA GLY A 419 9.15 -2.25 1.45
C GLY A 419 9.30 -0.76 1.73
N GLU A 420 9.18 0.05 0.68
CA GLU A 420 9.31 1.52 0.78
C GLU A 420 8.32 2.16 1.76
N ARG A 421 7.14 1.55 1.94
CA ARG A 421 6.10 2.03 2.88
C ARG A 421 6.47 1.82 4.35
N GLU A 422 7.27 0.79 4.64
CA GLU A 422 7.69 0.44 5.99
C GLU A 422 9.05 1.05 6.36
N ARG A 423 9.58 1.97 5.54
CA ARG A 423 10.78 2.75 5.88
C ARG A 423 10.57 3.59 7.13
N MET A 424 11.65 3.83 7.86
CA MET A 424 11.64 4.75 9.01
C MET A 424 11.08 6.10 8.56
N PRO A 425 10.07 6.68 9.25
CA PRO A 425 9.47 7.93 8.82
C PRO A 425 10.49 9.07 8.74
N LEU A 426 10.46 9.84 7.65
CA LEU A 426 11.33 10.99 7.44
C LEU A 426 11.29 12.02 8.59
N PRO A 427 10.15 12.29 9.27
CA PRO A 427 10.16 13.14 10.46
C PRO A 427 11.12 12.68 11.57
N VAL A 428 11.28 11.35 11.76
CA VAL A 428 12.24 10.79 12.72
C VAL A 428 13.68 11.05 12.27
N ILE A 429 13.96 10.92 10.98
CA ILE A 429 15.28 11.20 10.40
C ILE A 429 15.65 12.67 10.55
N LYS A 430 14.73 13.58 10.25
CA LYS A 430 14.92 15.02 10.45
C LYS A 430 15.13 15.38 11.92
N ALA A 431 14.37 14.76 12.82
CA ALA A 431 14.54 14.91 14.25
C ALA A 431 15.91 14.40 14.73
N PHE A 432 16.43 13.29 14.17
CA PHE A 432 17.81 12.88 14.41
C PHE A 432 18.82 13.93 13.95
N GLY A 433 18.62 14.55 12.78
CA GLY A 433 19.42 15.69 12.34
C GLY A 433 19.48 16.80 13.40
N VAL A 434 18.34 17.17 14.01
CA VAL A 434 18.28 18.15 15.11
C VAL A 434 19.11 17.68 16.31
N VAL A 435 18.93 16.42 16.75
CA VAL A 435 19.68 15.85 17.88
C VAL A 435 21.19 15.92 17.63
N LYS A 436 21.66 15.49 16.46
CA LYS A 436 23.10 15.48 16.12
C LYS A 436 23.68 16.89 15.98
N LYS A 437 22.92 17.82 15.39
CA LYS A 437 23.29 19.24 15.31
C LYS A 437 23.49 19.84 16.71
N CYS A 438 22.53 19.63 17.61
CA CYS A 438 22.57 20.17 18.96
C CYS A 438 23.72 19.55 19.77
N ALA A 439 23.94 18.23 19.64
CA ALA A 439 25.04 17.55 20.33
C ALA A 439 26.42 18.06 19.86
N ALA A 440 26.60 18.29 18.56
CA ALA A 440 27.83 18.89 18.03
C ALA A 440 28.05 20.31 18.56
N LYS A 441 27.01 21.16 18.58
CA LYS A 441 27.06 22.51 19.16
C LYS A 441 27.43 22.49 20.64
N TYR A 442 26.85 21.58 21.41
CA TYR A 442 27.16 21.41 22.83
C TYR A 442 28.62 20.99 23.03
N ASN A 443 29.09 19.96 22.32
CA ASN A 443 30.45 19.45 22.50
C ASN A 443 31.51 20.45 22.03
N LEU A 444 31.22 21.26 21.01
CA LEU A 444 32.04 22.42 20.64
C LEU A 444 32.11 23.45 21.78
N LYS A 445 30.96 23.85 22.33
CA LYS A 445 30.89 24.81 23.45
C LYS A 445 31.68 24.33 24.68
N LYS A 446 31.73 23.02 24.92
CA LYS A 446 32.49 22.40 26.02
C LYS A 446 33.95 22.09 25.69
N GLY A 447 34.43 22.44 24.49
CA GLY A 447 35.80 22.18 24.05
C GLY A 447 36.14 20.69 23.85
N LYS A 448 35.13 19.83 23.74
CA LYS A 448 35.31 18.38 23.53
C LYS A 448 35.43 17.98 22.06
N LEU A 449 34.98 18.85 21.16
CA LEU A 449 34.98 18.62 19.72
C LEU A 449 35.71 19.77 19.02
N ASP A 450 36.62 19.43 18.09
CA ASP A 450 37.33 20.42 17.28
C ASP A 450 36.33 21.32 16.52
N LYS A 451 36.68 22.60 16.37
CA LYS A 451 35.83 23.61 15.75
C LYS A 451 35.46 23.25 14.30
N THR A 452 36.44 22.84 13.50
CA THR A 452 36.24 22.53 12.08
C THR A 452 35.38 21.27 11.93
N ILE A 453 35.65 20.24 12.74
CA ILE A 453 34.84 19.01 12.78
C ILE A 453 33.39 19.33 13.18
N ALA A 454 33.20 20.14 14.23
CA ALA A 454 31.87 20.52 14.69
C ALA A 454 31.08 21.29 13.62
N GLU A 455 31.71 22.25 12.94
CA GLU A 455 31.10 23.02 11.85
C GLU A 455 30.66 22.13 10.67
N HIS A 456 31.48 21.14 10.28
CA HIS A 456 31.11 20.18 9.25
C HIS A 456 29.96 19.25 9.67
N ILE A 457 29.94 18.79 10.92
CA ILE A 457 28.83 17.97 11.45
C ILE A 457 27.54 18.79 11.48
N VAL A 458 27.58 20.04 11.97
CA VAL A 458 26.42 20.93 12.00
C VAL A 458 25.87 21.13 10.59
N ARG A 459 26.74 21.42 9.61
CA ARG A 459 26.33 21.59 8.20
C ARG A 459 25.72 20.31 7.61
N ALA A 460 26.31 19.15 7.91
CA ALA A 460 25.79 17.86 7.43
C ALA A 460 24.44 17.52 8.07
N ALA A 461 24.27 17.83 9.36
CA ALA A 461 23.00 17.68 10.06
C ALA A 461 21.92 18.63 9.49
N ASP A 462 22.28 19.85 9.09
CA ASP A 462 21.38 20.76 8.38
C ASP A 462 20.91 20.21 7.03
N ASP A 463 21.79 19.54 6.28
CA ASP A 463 21.42 18.83 5.04
C ASP A 463 20.39 17.71 5.31
N VAL A 464 20.51 16.99 6.45
CA VAL A 464 19.52 16.00 6.90
C VAL A 464 18.19 16.66 7.29
N ILE A 465 18.21 17.71 8.12
CA ILE A 465 17.00 18.43 8.56
C ILE A 465 16.23 19.00 7.35
N ALA A 466 16.95 19.50 6.35
CA ALA A 466 16.39 20.05 5.13
C ALA A 466 15.85 18.97 4.15
N GLY A 467 16.08 17.68 4.41
CA GLY A 467 15.64 16.58 3.56
C GLY A 467 16.47 16.38 2.28
N LYS A 468 17.68 16.97 2.21
CA LYS A 468 18.54 16.82 1.01
C LYS A 468 19.15 15.43 0.88
N LEU A 469 19.11 14.64 1.96
CA LEU A 469 19.78 13.34 2.07
C LEU A 469 18.81 12.18 2.30
N ASP A 470 17.51 12.35 2.04
CA ASP A 470 16.47 11.36 2.34
C ASP A 470 16.76 9.98 1.71
N ASP A 471 17.36 9.94 0.51
CA ASP A 471 17.76 8.72 -0.21
C ASP A 471 18.92 7.93 0.43
N HIS A 472 19.47 8.44 1.54
CA HIS A 472 20.54 7.80 2.32
C HIS A 472 20.03 7.13 3.62
N PHE A 473 18.72 7.06 3.81
CA PHE A 473 18.08 6.44 4.97
C PHE A 473 17.18 5.28 4.55
N PRO A 474 17.74 4.12 4.16
CA PRO A 474 16.98 3.03 3.56
C PRO A 474 16.29 2.12 4.59
N LEU A 475 16.55 2.32 5.87
CA LEU A 475 16.17 1.39 6.93
C LEU A 475 14.68 1.39 7.22
N VAL A 476 14.17 0.23 7.63
CA VAL A 476 12.77 -0.02 7.92
C VAL A 476 12.43 0.22 9.40
N VAL A 477 11.14 0.40 9.69
CA VAL A 477 10.60 0.47 11.04
C VAL A 477 10.87 -0.82 11.80
N PHE A 478 10.75 -1.98 11.15
CA PHE A 478 10.94 -3.31 11.72
C PHE A 478 12.42 -3.71 11.79
N GLN A 479 13.17 -2.90 12.52
CA GLN A 479 14.61 -3.04 12.75
C GLN A 479 14.86 -3.39 14.24
N THR A 480 16.07 -3.21 14.74
CA THR A 480 16.32 -3.28 16.19
C THR A 480 15.36 -2.38 16.98
N GLY A 481 14.78 -2.96 18.02
CA GLY A 481 13.68 -2.34 18.77
C GLY A 481 14.02 -1.06 19.54
N SER A 482 15.30 -0.84 19.83
CA SER A 482 15.80 0.42 20.41
C SER A 482 15.90 1.55 19.37
N GLY A 483 15.89 1.21 18.08
CA GLY A 483 16.17 2.14 16.99
C GLY A 483 17.65 2.45 16.77
N THR A 484 18.56 1.67 17.37
CA THR A 484 20.02 1.81 17.21
C THR A 484 20.46 1.90 15.75
N GLN A 485 19.86 1.12 14.85
CA GLN A 485 20.26 1.12 13.45
C GLN A 485 19.94 2.44 12.75
N SER A 486 18.80 3.08 13.02
CA SER A 486 18.53 4.43 12.50
C SER A 486 19.40 5.52 13.15
N ASN A 487 19.72 5.39 14.44
CA ASN A 487 20.70 6.29 15.09
C ASN A 487 22.07 6.17 14.38
N MET A 488 22.55 4.94 14.14
CA MET A 488 23.82 4.69 13.46
C MET A 488 23.77 5.06 11.99
N ASN A 489 22.65 4.86 11.29
CA ASN A 489 22.49 5.33 9.92
C ASN A 489 22.62 6.85 9.84
N THR A 490 22.03 7.58 10.79
CA THR A 490 22.19 9.03 10.85
C THR A 490 23.62 9.43 11.18
N ASN A 491 24.27 8.73 12.12
CA ASN A 491 25.68 8.97 12.44
C ASN A 491 26.59 8.77 11.22
N GLU A 492 26.43 7.65 10.49
CA GLU A 492 27.23 7.31 9.32
C GLU A 492 27.02 8.30 8.18
N VAL A 493 25.76 8.67 7.88
CA VAL A 493 25.44 9.64 6.83
C VAL A 493 26.03 11.02 7.15
N ILE A 494 25.83 11.52 8.38
CA ILE A 494 26.39 12.81 8.81
C ILE A 494 27.92 12.75 8.82
N SER A 495 28.51 11.65 9.29
CA SER A 495 29.95 11.45 9.31
C SER A 495 30.54 11.52 7.90
N ASN A 496 30.03 10.72 6.96
CA ASN A 496 30.53 10.70 5.59
C ASN A 496 30.27 12.02 4.87
N ARG A 497 29.14 12.68 5.12
CA ARG A 497 28.87 14.01 4.56
C ARG A 497 29.83 15.07 5.11
N ALA A 498 30.17 15.00 6.39
CA ALA A 498 31.14 15.90 7.00
C ALA A 498 32.58 15.63 6.48
N ILE A 499 32.92 14.37 6.22
CA ILE A 499 34.18 13.99 5.56
C ILE A 499 34.26 14.56 4.15
N GLU A 500 33.18 14.48 3.37
CA GLU A 500 33.11 15.09 2.04
C GLU A 500 33.39 16.59 2.09
N TYR A 501 32.80 17.32 3.04
CA TYR A 501 33.07 18.75 3.20
C TYR A 501 34.51 19.06 3.60
N ALA A 502 35.17 18.16 4.31
CA ALA A 502 36.58 18.25 4.66
C ALA A 502 37.51 17.79 3.52
N GLY A 503 36.97 17.35 2.38
CA GLY A 503 37.75 16.80 1.25
C GLY A 503 38.38 15.44 1.53
N GLY A 504 37.88 14.69 2.52
CA GLY A 504 38.37 13.36 2.87
C GLY A 504 37.72 12.23 2.08
N GLU A 505 38.16 11.00 2.35
CA GLU A 505 37.66 9.79 1.69
C GLU A 505 36.48 9.17 2.46
N LEU A 506 35.35 8.94 1.79
CA LEU A 506 34.16 8.32 2.41
C LEU A 506 34.49 6.94 2.98
N GLY A 507 33.95 6.65 4.16
CA GLY A 507 34.15 5.39 4.87
C GLY A 507 35.48 5.25 5.62
N SER A 508 36.41 6.18 5.42
CA SER A 508 37.66 6.25 6.19
C SER A 508 37.45 6.55 7.67
N LYS A 509 36.28 7.12 8.02
CA LYS A 509 35.94 7.66 9.35
C LYS A 509 36.91 8.76 9.83
N LYS A 510 37.57 9.44 8.87
CA LYS A 510 38.52 10.53 9.10
C LYS A 510 38.19 11.72 8.20
N PRO A 511 38.17 12.95 8.72
CA PRO A 511 38.43 13.33 10.12
C PRO A 511 37.24 13.11 11.05
N VAL A 512 36.06 12.75 10.54
CA VAL A 512 34.84 12.60 11.34
C VAL A 512 34.53 11.11 11.55
N HIS A 513 34.45 10.68 12.81
CA HIS A 513 34.09 9.31 13.18
C HIS A 513 32.61 9.26 13.62
N PRO A 514 31.82 8.28 13.16
CA PRO A 514 30.38 8.24 13.43
C PRO A 514 30.06 8.06 14.92
N ASN A 515 30.90 7.35 15.69
CA ASN A 515 30.68 7.16 17.12
C ASN A 515 31.34 8.28 17.94
N ASP A 516 32.67 8.38 17.84
CA ASP A 516 33.50 9.26 18.66
C ASP A 516 33.23 10.75 18.45
N HIS A 517 32.75 11.16 17.26
CA HIS A 517 32.43 12.56 16.97
C HIS A 517 30.92 12.80 16.88
N VAL A 518 30.22 12.12 15.96
CA VAL A 518 28.79 12.39 15.72
C VAL A 518 27.89 11.90 16.86
N ASN A 519 28.24 10.77 17.49
CA ASN A 519 27.52 10.19 18.62
C ASN A 519 28.15 10.53 19.99
N MET A 520 29.05 11.50 20.06
CA MET A 520 29.75 11.88 21.29
C MET A 520 28.75 12.28 22.39
N GLY A 521 28.84 11.63 23.56
CA GLY A 521 27.96 11.90 24.71
C GLY A 521 26.53 11.39 24.56
N GLN A 522 26.27 10.50 23.60
CA GLN A 522 24.94 9.97 23.29
C GLN A 522 24.93 8.44 23.29
N SER A 523 23.75 7.87 23.49
CA SER A 523 23.44 6.46 23.25
C SER A 523 22.28 6.39 22.26
N SER A 524 22.14 5.29 21.52
CA SER A 524 20.90 5.05 20.78
C SER A 524 19.68 5.03 21.70
N ASN A 525 19.88 4.56 22.93
CA ASN A 525 18.80 4.37 23.90
C ASN A 525 18.19 5.69 24.34
N ASP A 526 18.97 6.79 24.40
CA ASP A 526 18.47 8.13 24.77
C ASP A 526 18.32 9.08 23.56
N SER A 527 19.03 8.85 22.45
CA SER A 527 18.89 9.65 21.23
C SER A 527 17.63 9.32 20.44
N PHE A 528 17.27 8.03 20.30
CA PHE A 528 16.07 7.62 19.56
C PHE A 528 14.76 8.11 20.22
N PRO A 529 14.49 7.89 21.54
CA PRO A 529 13.31 8.47 22.18
C PRO A 529 13.27 10.00 22.09
N THR A 530 14.43 10.67 22.16
CA THR A 530 14.50 12.12 21.95
C THR A 530 14.06 12.51 20.53
N ALA A 531 14.52 11.78 19.50
CA ALA A 531 14.07 11.99 18.13
C ALA A 531 12.58 11.69 17.93
N MET A 532 12.03 10.67 18.61
CA MET A 532 10.59 10.37 18.60
C MET A 532 9.76 11.56 19.09
N HIS A 533 10.15 12.13 20.23
CA HIS A 533 9.46 13.26 20.84
C HIS A 533 9.55 14.53 19.97
N ILE A 534 10.74 14.85 19.46
CA ILE A 534 10.93 15.99 18.55
C ILE A 534 10.07 15.83 17.29
N ALA A 535 10.09 14.65 16.65
CA ALA A 535 9.31 14.38 15.45
C ALA A 535 7.81 14.52 15.70
N ALA A 536 7.29 13.90 16.77
CA ALA A 536 5.87 13.94 17.11
C ALA A 536 5.40 15.38 17.38
N VAL A 537 6.12 16.13 18.21
CA VAL A 537 5.78 17.53 18.53
C VAL A 537 5.82 18.42 17.28
N GLN A 538 6.86 18.29 16.44
CA GLN A 538 6.94 19.09 15.22
C GLN A 538 5.79 18.81 14.25
N GLU A 539 5.41 17.54 14.05
CA GLU A 539 4.29 17.18 13.17
C GLU A 539 2.93 17.58 13.79
N ILE A 540 2.79 17.56 15.12
CA ILE A 540 1.59 18.08 15.79
C ILE A 540 1.40 19.57 15.48
N HIS A 541 2.45 20.38 15.63
CA HIS A 541 2.40 21.83 15.36
C HIS A 541 2.27 22.16 13.87
N ARG A 542 2.89 21.37 12.99
CA ARG A 542 2.91 21.65 11.54
C ARG A 542 1.70 21.14 10.79
N VAL A 543 1.10 20.03 11.23
CA VAL A 543 0.08 19.31 10.45
C VAL A 543 -1.23 19.20 11.23
N LEU A 544 -1.19 18.59 12.41
CA LEU A 544 -2.41 18.22 13.12
C LEU A 544 -3.18 19.43 13.67
N LEU A 545 -2.54 20.28 14.49
CA LEU A 545 -3.20 21.44 15.09
C LEU A 545 -3.74 22.41 14.02
N PRO A 546 -2.98 22.76 12.96
CA PRO A 546 -3.52 23.58 11.88
C PRO A 546 -4.73 22.93 11.18
N GLY A 547 -4.68 21.62 10.91
CA GLY A 547 -5.79 20.91 10.26
C GLY A 547 -7.06 20.88 11.12
N LEU A 548 -6.92 20.61 12.42
CA LEU A 548 -8.05 20.62 13.35
C LEU A 548 -8.64 22.02 13.55
N ARG A 549 -7.79 23.06 13.64
CA ARG A 549 -8.25 24.46 13.73
C ARG A 549 -9.02 24.87 12.47
N LYS A 550 -8.52 24.49 11.30
CA LYS A 550 -9.23 24.74 10.04
C LYS A 550 -10.62 24.10 10.01
N LEU A 551 -10.73 22.83 10.45
CA LEU A 551 -12.02 22.14 10.55
C LEU A 551 -12.94 22.78 11.59
N HIS A 552 -12.41 23.16 12.75
CA HIS A 552 -13.14 23.89 13.78
C HIS A 552 -13.76 25.18 13.22
N ASP A 553 -12.96 26.01 12.55
CA ASP A 553 -13.40 27.31 12.07
C ASP A 553 -14.46 27.18 10.97
N ALA A 554 -14.36 26.18 10.10
CA ALA A 554 -15.38 25.89 9.09
C ALA A 554 -16.70 25.41 9.71
N LEU A 555 -16.64 24.56 10.75
CA LEU A 555 -17.83 24.15 11.49
C LEU A 555 -18.45 25.34 12.23
N ASP A 556 -17.66 26.22 12.84
CA ASP A 556 -18.14 27.44 13.51
C ASP A 556 -18.82 28.41 12.54
N ALA A 557 -18.31 28.53 11.31
CA ALA A 557 -18.98 29.27 10.26
C ALA A 557 -20.35 28.68 9.92
N LYS A 558 -20.45 27.35 9.82
CA LYS A 558 -21.73 26.65 9.56
C LYS A 558 -22.71 26.75 10.72
N VAL A 559 -22.24 26.81 11.97
CA VAL A 559 -23.10 27.09 13.13
C VAL A 559 -23.84 28.42 12.93
N LYS A 560 -23.12 29.48 12.56
CA LYS A 560 -23.68 30.81 12.34
C LYS A 560 -24.60 30.86 11.12
N GLU A 561 -24.23 30.17 10.05
CA GLU A 561 -25.03 30.09 8.81
C GLU A 561 -26.37 29.36 9.01
N PHE A 562 -26.40 28.38 9.91
CA PHE A 562 -27.54 27.48 10.11
C PHE A 562 -28.36 27.77 11.38
N ASP A 563 -28.07 28.86 12.08
CA ASP A 563 -28.65 29.18 13.38
C ASP A 563 -30.18 29.34 13.33
N ASP A 564 -30.73 29.84 12.22
CA ASP A 564 -32.16 30.06 12.02
C ASP A 564 -32.93 28.84 11.48
N ILE A 565 -32.23 27.76 11.11
CA ILE A 565 -32.84 26.64 10.38
C ILE A 565 -33.35 25.61 11.38
N ILE A 566 -34.65 25.60 11.66
CA ILE A 566 -35.29 24.62 12.54
C ILE A 566 -35.48 23.30 11.80
N LYS A 567 -34.94 22.22 12.36
CA LYS A 567 -35.05 20.85 11.84
C LYS A 567 -35.63 19.91 12.89
N ILE A 568 -35.98 18.70 12.46
CA ILE A 568 -36.34 17.63 13.39
C ILE A 568 -35.10 16.99 13.98
N GLY A 569 -35.07 16.82 15.31
CA GLY A 569 -34.05 16.03 15.99
C GLY A 569 -34.26 14.54 15.75
N ARG A 570 -33.18 13.77 15.92
CA ARG A 570 -33.25 12.31 15.88
C ARG A 570 -32.50 11.68 17.02
N THR A 571 -33.19 10.83 17.79
CA THR A 571 -32.59 9.98 18.83
C THR A 571 -32.97 8.55 18.53
N HIS A 572 -32.03 7.61 18.61
CA HIS A 572 -32.25 6.21 18.19
C HIS A 572 -32.70 6.09 16.73
N THR A 573 -32.28 7.03 15.87
CA THR A 573 -32.71 7.16 14.46
C THR A 573 -34.22 7.37 14.24
N GLN A 574 -34.98 7.62 15.30
CA GLN A 574 -36.39 7.99 15.23
C GLN A 574 -36.53 9.51 15.32
N ASP A 575 -37.63 10.03 14.78
CA ASP A 575 -38.05 11.41 14.98
C ASP A 575 -38.07 11.76 16.48
N ALA A 576 -37.61 12.96 16.82
CA ALA A 576 -37.59 13.53 18.17
C ALA A 576 -38.11 14.97 18.15
N THR A 577 -37.80 15.78 19.17
CA THR A 577 -38.22 17.20 19.20
C THR A 577 -37.37 18.08 18.26
N PRO A 578 -37.85 19.28 17.89
CA PRO A 578 -37.07 20.23 17.09
C PRO A 578 -35.77 20.70 17.76
N LEU A 579 -34.81 21.08 16.93
CA LEU A 579 -33.61 21.86 17.25
C LEU A 579 -33.21 22.66 16.01
N THR A 580 -32.34 23.66 16.14
CA THR A 580 -31.76 24.31 14.96
C THR A 580 -30.61 23.49 14.38
N LEU A 581 -30.41 23.58 13.06
CA LEU A 581 -29.26 22.97 12.40
C LEU A 581 -27.94 23.61 12.92
N GLY A 582 -27.97 24.89 13.29
CA GLY A 582 -26.88 25.55 14.01
C GLY A 582 -26.58 24.89 15.36
N GLN A 583 -27.59 24.54 16.16
CA GLN A 583 -27.41 23.80 17.42
C GLN A 583 -26.78 22.42 17.17
N GLU A 584 -27.21 21.69 16.13
CA GLU A 584 -26.61 20.40 15.76
C GLU A 584 -25.12 20.55 15.39
N PHE A 585 -24.79 21.52 14.53
CA PHE A 585 -23.40 21.81 14.13
C PHE A 585 -22.55 22.34 15.28
N SER A 586 -23.17 22.99 16.27
CA SER A 586 -22.45 23.49 17.45
C SER A 586 -21.84 22.37 18.26
N GLY A 587 -22.49 21.19 18.28
CA GLY A 587 -21.95 19.98 18.89
C GLY A 587 -20.72 19.46 18.15
N TYR A 588 -20.71 19.50 16.81
CA TYR A 588 -19.54 19.12 16.01
C TYR A 588 -18.36 20.07 16.26
N ARG A 589 -18.62 21.38 16.22
CA ARG A 589 -17.62 22.43 16.50
C ARG A 589 -17.00 22.25 17.87
N GLU A 590 -17.81 21.99 18.90
CA GLU A 590 -17.34 21.73 20.26
C GLU A 590 -16.49 20.44 20.36
N GLN A 591 -16.90 19.36 19.69
CA GLN A 591 -16.09 18.13 19.64
C GLN A 591 -14.70 18.36 19.06
N ILE A 592 -14.55 19.25 18.06
CA ILE A 592 -13.25 19.62 17.50
C ILE A 592 -12.48 20.59 18.42
N ALA A 593 -13.15 21.54 19.07
CA ALA A 593 -12.52 22.41 20.07
C ALA A 593 -11.88 21.60 21.21
N LEU A 594 -12.63 20.63 21.76
CA LEU A 594 -12.12 19.69 22.76
C LEU A 594 -11.04 18.77 22.20
N SER A 595 -11.07 18.45 20.91
CA SER A 595 -10.01 17.68 20.25
C SER A 595 -8.69 18.47 20.22
N ILE A 596 -8.73 19.76 19.88
CA ILE A 596 -7.56 20.65 19.94
C ILE A 596 -7.01 20.71 21.37
N HIS A 597 -7.89 20.91 22.36
CA HIS A 597 -7.48 20.93 23.77
C HIS A 597 -6.79 19.63 24.21
N ARG A 598 -7.29 18.46 23.79
CA ARG A 598 -6.65 17.16 24.09
C ARG A 598 -5.23 17.05 23.52
N VAL A 599 -5.01 17.56 22.30
CA VAL A 599 -3.67 17.59 21.70
C VAL A 599 -2.76 18.54 22.49
N GLU A 600 -3.24 19.72 22.83
CA GLU A 600 -2.46 20.70 23.60
C GLU A 600 -2.13 20.19 25.01
N ALA A 601 -3.01 19.43 25.64
CA ALA A 601 -2.83 18.86 26.98
C ALA A 601 -1.71 17.80 27.05
N VAL A 602 -1.43 17.06 25.97
CA VAL A 602 -0.36 16.04 25.95
C VAL A 602 1.02 16.59 25.59
N LEU A 603 1.09 17.80 25.00
CA LEU A 603 2.35 18.43 24.58
C LEU A 603 3.37 18.60 25.74
N PRO A 604 2.99 19.04 26.95
CA PRO A 604 3.91 19.13 28.09
C PRO A 604 4.66 17.83 28.42
N ASN A 605 4.04 16.67 28.19
CA ASN A 605 4.69 15.38 28.41
C ASN A 605 5.60 15.01 27.24
N LEU A 606 5.22 15.33 26.00
CA LEU A 606 6.07 15.13 24.83
C LEU A 606 7.30 16.06 24.78
N TYR A 607 7.27 17.22 25.43
CA TYR A 607 8.43 18.11 25.51
C TYR A 607 9.58 17.58 26.39
N LYS A 608 9.35 16.53 27.20
CA LYS A 608 10.36 15.95 28.09
C LYS A 608 11.25 14.98 27.32
N LEU A 609 12.56 15.25 27.27
CA LEU A 609 13.52 14.51 26.46
C LEU A 609 14.39 13.54 27.28
N ALA A 610 14.64 12.35 26.72
CA ALA A 610 15.46 11.32 27.32
C ALA A 610 16.98 11.59 27.24
N LEU A 611 17.42 12.44 26.30
CA LEU A 611 18.83 12.70 26.01
C LEU A 611 19.62 13.07 27.27
N GLY A 612 20.78 12.45 27.45
CA GLY A 612 21.59 12.50 28.66
C GLY A 612 21.36 11.34 29.62
N GLY A 613 20.35 10.50 29.38
CA GLY A 613 20.19 9.22 30.08
C GLY A 613 21.22 8.16 29.67
N THR A 614 21.81 8.28 28.48
CA THR A 614 22.77 7.34 27.87
C THR A 614 22.26 5.90 27.79
N ALA A 615 23.02 4.91 28.27
CA ALA A 615 22.72 3.50 28.06
C ALA A 615 21.47 3.05 28.84
N VAL A 616 21.39 3.40 30.13
CA VAL A 616 20.40 2.86 31.08
C VAL A 616 19.76 3.91 31.99
N GLY A 617 20.02 5.20 31.76
CA GLY A 617 19.42 6.32 32.51
C GLY A 617 20.36 7.01 33.49
N THR A 618 21.54 6.45 33.76
CA THR A 618 22.50 6.98 34.74
C THR A 618 23.31 8.19 34.24
N GLY A 619 23.33 8.42 32.92
CA GLY A 619 24.17 9.46 32.31
C GLY A 619 25.67 9.12 32.24
N LEU A 620 26.06 7.85 32.41
CA LEU A 620 27.44 7.41 32.29
C LEU A 620 28.06 7.89 30.96
N ASN A 621 29.32 8.34 31.00
CA ASN A 621 30.04 8.92 29.86
C ASN A 621 29.50 10.28 29.36
N THR A 622 28.69 10.98 30.17
CA THR A 622 28.37 12.41 29.96
C THR A 622 28.96 13.29 31.05
N SER A 623 28.85 14.61 30.90
CA SER A 623 29.21 15.59 31.94
C SER A 623 27.98 15.97 32.76
N LYS A 624 28.14 16.21 34.06
CA LYS A 624 27.07 16.77 34.91
C LYS A 624 26.48 18.04 34.26
N GLY A 625 25.15 18.09 34.14
CA GLY A 625 24.42 19.19 33.49
C GLY A 625 24.27 19.05 31.97
N TYR A 626 24.80 17.99 31.35
CA TYR A 626 24.66 17.72 29.90
C TYR A 626 23.20 17.71 29.46
N ASP A 627 22.35 17.01 30.21
CA ASP A 627 20.94 16.74 29.89
C ASP A 627 20.07 18.01 29.91
N ALA A 628 20.27 18.91 30.87
CA ALA A 628 19.58 20.19 30.93
C ALA A 628 20.07 21.16 29.84
N GLU A 629 21.38 21.28 29.64
CA GLU A 629 21.95 22.18 28.64
C GLU A 629 21.63 21.74 27.20
N ILE A 630 21.66 20.44 26.90
CA ILE A 630 21.33 19.94 25.55
C ILE A 630 19.84 20.11 25.23
N ALA A 631 18.95 19.91 26.21
CA ALA A 631 17.52 20.17 26.03
C ALA A 631 17.26 21.66 25.73
N GLN A 632 17.96 22.57 26.41
CA GLN A 632 17.88 24.01 26.14
C GLN A 632 18.36 24.35 24.72
N ILE A 633 19.47 23.76 24.25
CA ILE A 633 19.96 23.97 22.87
C ILE A 633 18.94 23.43 21.85
N ILE A 634 18.30 22.28 22.12
CA ILE A 634 17.23 21.73 21.27
C ILE A 634 16.02 22.67 21.26
N ALA A 635 15.64 23.23 22.42
CA ALA A 635 14.55 24.17 22.52
C ALA A 635 14.80 25.45 21.69
N GLU A 636 16.01 26.00 21.78
CA GLU A 636 16.45 27.15 20.96
C GLU A 636 16.47 26.83 19.46
N GLU A 637 16.98 25.66 19.08
CA GLU A 637 17.05 25.23 17.67
C GLU A 637 15.68 25.01 17.05
N THR A 638 14.71 24.51 17.83
CA THR A 638 13.37 24.18 17.35
C THR A 638 12.34 25.28 17.55
N GLY A 639 12.62 26.25 18.42
CA GLY A 639 11.65 27.27 18.87
C GLY A 639 10.53 26.70 19.74
N LEU A 640 10.71 25.49 20.29
CA LEU A 640 9.70 24.76 21.07
C LEU A 640 10.22 24.49 22.49
N PRO A 641 9.37 24.46 23.53
CA PRO A 641 9.80 24.44 24.93
C PRO A 641 10.23 23.04 25.41
N PHE A 642 11.15 22.40 24.69
CA PHE A 642 11.73 21.12 25.11
C PHE A 642 12.52 21.26 26.40
N VAL A 643 12.35 20.28 27.28
CA VAL A 643 13.02 20.23 28.59
C VAL A 643 13.57 18.83 28.83
N THR A 644 14.52 18.71 29.74
CA THR A 644 15.05 17.39 30.11
C THR A 644 14.02 16.60 30.90
N ALA A 645 13.88 15.30 30.65
CA ALA A 645 12.98 14.45 31.42
C ALA A 645 13.45 14.37 32.89
N PRO A 646 12.54 14.52 33.88
CA PRO A 646 12.91 14.52 35.29
C PRO A 646 13.43 13.15 35.76
N ASN A 647 13.00 12.07 35.11
CA ASN A 647 13.48 10.73 35.37
C ASN A 647 13.92 10.08 34.05
N LYS A 648 15.23 9.79 33.94
CA LYS A 648 15.79 9.16 32.73
C LYS A 648 15.54 7.66 32.64
N PHE A 649 15.25 6.99 33.75
CA PHE A 649 14.92 5.57 33.72
C PHE A 649 13.55 5.35 33.09
N GLU A 650 12.55 6.13 33.49
CA GLU A 650 11.21 6.12 32.87
C GLU A 650 11.27 6.45 31.38
N ALA A 651 11.96 7.54 31.01
CA ALA A 651 12.06 7.99 29.63
C ALA A 651 12.78 6.99 28.67
N LEU A 652 13.46 5.98 29.20
CA LEU A 652 14.11 4.92 28.43
C LEU A 652 13.32 3.60 28.49
N ALA A 653 12.85 3.24 29.69
CA ALA A 653 12.16 1.98 29.99
C ALA A 653 10.69 1.96 29.55
N ALA A 654 10.06 3.13 29.43
CA ALA A 654 8.67 3.31 29.05
C ALA A 654 8.52 4.42 27.98
N HIS A 655 7.31 4.58 27.45
CA HIS A 655 6.96 5.61 26.47
C HIS A 655 5.53 6.11 26.70
N ASP A 656 5.19 6.36 27.96
CA ASP A 656 3.82 6.66 28.36
C ASP A 656 3.30 7.95 27.72
N ALA A 657 4.17 8.96 27.53
CA ALA A 657 3.83 10.18 26.81
C ALA A 657 3.41 9.93 25.34
N ILE A 658 4.01 8.94 24.68
CA ILE A 658 3.66 8.54 23.30
C ILE A 658 2.34 7.77 23.29
N VAL A 659 2.11 6.90 24.27
CA VAL A 659 0.84 6.18 24.44
C VAL A 659 -0.31 7.15 24.75
N GLU A 660 -0.09 8.10 25.64
CA GLU A 660 -1.05 9.16 26.00
C GLU A 660 -1.40 10.02 24.77
N ALA A 661 -0.39 10.48 24.02
CA ALA A 661 -0.61 11.22 22.78
C ALA A 661 -1.40 10.40 21.75
N SER A 662 -1.12 9.11 21.63
CA SER A 662 -1.89 8.21 20.77
C SER A 662 -3.34 8.05 21.24
N GLY A 663 -3.58 7.99 22.56
CA GLY A 663 -4.93 7.97 23.14
C GLY A 663 -5.73 9.24 22.85
N ALA A 664 -5.07 10.40 22.84
CA ALA A 664 -5.67 11.64 22.35
C ALA A 664 -6.08 11.51 20.87
N MET A 665 -5.19 11.03 19.99
CA MET A 665 -5.53 10.79 18.57
C MET A 665 -6.73 9.85 18.39
N ASN A 666 -6.80 8.79 19.20
CA ASN A 666 -7.92 7.85 19.20
C ASN A 666 -9.25 8.53 19.54
N THR A 667 -9.26 9.37 20.58
CA THR A 667 -10.46 10.14 20.97
C THR A 667 -10.90 11.12 19.88
N ILE A 668 -9.94 11.74 19.20
CA ILE A 668 -10.19 12.66 18.08
C ILE A 668 -10.81 11.90 16.91
N ALA A 669 -10.28 10.72 16.57
CA ALA A 669 -10.84 9.86 15.53
C ALA A 669 -12.28 9.44 15.85
N CYS A 670 -12.61 9.10 17.10
CA CYS A 670 -14.00 8.83 17.50
C CYS A 670 -14.92 10.04 17.25
N SER A 671 -14.45 11.23 17.59
CA SER A 671 -15.22 12.48 17.43
C SER A 671 -15.47 12.79 15.95
N ILE A 672 -14.42 12.75 15.12
CA ILE A 672 -14.51 13.00 13.68
C ILE A 672 -15.38 11.94 12.98
N MET A 673 -15.26 10.67 13.37
CA MET A 673 -16.09 9.58 12.84
C MET A 673 -17.58 9.89 13.02
N LYS A 674 -17.99 10.35 14.20
CA LYS A 674 -19.38 10.75 14.48
C LYS A 674 -19.82 11.89 13.56
N ILE A 675 -19.04 12.95 13.48
CA ILE A 675 -19.34 14.14 12.65
C ILE A 675 -19.53 13.75 11.18
N ALA A 676 -18.58 13.02 10.60
CA ALA A 676 -18.63 12.60 9.21
C ALA A 676 -19.80 11.63 8.93
N ASN A 677 -20.13 10.76 9.89
CA ASN A 677 -21.29 9.86 9.81
C ASN A 677 -22.60 10.64 9.78
N ASP A 678 -22.77 11.63 10.65
CA ASP A 678 -23.98 12.43 10.66
C ASP A 678 -24.12 13.22 9.35
N ILE A 679 -23.05 13.87 8.88
CA ILE A 679 -23.07 14.64 7.63
C ILE A 679 -23.47 13.76 6.43
N ARG A 680 -22.96 12.52 6.31
CA ARG A 680 -23.37 11.62 5.22
C ARG A 680 -24.81 11.10 5.36
N PHE A 681 -25.31 10.90 6.58
CA PHE A 681 -26.70 10.50 6.81
C PHE A 681 -27.65 11.65 6.44
N LEU A 682 -27.36 12.86 6.89
CA LEU A 682 -28.12 14.05 6.57
C LEU A 682 -28.08 14.39 5.07
N GLY A 683 -26.95 14.09 4.40
CA GLY A 683 -26.79 14.21 2.95
C GLY A 683 -27.30 13.01 2.12
N SER A 684 -27.91 12.00 2.74
CA SER A 684 -28.40 10.81 2.01
C SER A 684 -29.59 11.16 1.12
N GLY A 685 -29.58 10.74 -0.15
CA GLY A 685 -30.63 11.11 -1.11
C GLY A 685 -30.23 10.86 -2.57
N PRO A 686 -30.75 11.65 -3.53
CA PRO A 686 -31.54 12.87 -3.35
C PRO A 686 -33.04 12.65 -3.15
N ARG A 687 -33.57 11.43 -3.37
CA ARG A 687 -35.02 11.15 -3.31
C ARG A 687 -35.45 10.07 -2.31
N SER A 688 -34.52 9.26 -1.82
CA SER A 688 -34.80 8.06 -1.01
C SER A 688 -33.95 8.00 0.26
N GLY A 689 -33.58 9.16 0.79
CA GLY A 689 -32.85 9.32 2.06
C GLY A 689 -33.42 10.48 2.87
N LEU A 690 -32.63 11.04 3.80
CA LEU A 690 -33.04 12.19 4.61
C LEU A 690 -33.06 13.49 3.79
N GLY A 691 -32.01 13.73 3.00
CA GLY A 691 -31.91 14.89 2.10
C GLY A 691 -31.92 16.25 2.80
N GLU A 692 -31.52 16.33 4.06
CA GLU A 692 -31.49 17.60 4.81
C GLU A 692 -30.29 18.47 4.41
N LEU A 693 -29.18 17.86 3.99
CA LEU A 693 -27.99 18.56 3.50
C LEU A 693 -27.73 18.25 2.03
N ASN A 694 -27.28 19.26 1.29
CA ASN A 694 -26.66 19.12 -0.01
C ASN A 694 -25.14 19.18 0.19
N LEU A 695 -24.43 18.14 -0.24
CA LEU A 695 -22.98 18.07 -0.14
C LEU A 695 -22.32 18.43 -1.48
N PRO A 696 -21.12 19.03 -1.48
CA PRO A 696 -20.40 19.37 -2.72
C PRO A 696 -20.17 18.15 -3.63
N ALA A 697 -20.40 18.33 -4.93
CA ALA A 697 -20.19 17.30 -5.95
C ALA A 697 -18.78 17.42 -6.55
N ASN A 698 -17.80 16.76 -5.92
CA ASN A 698 -16.39 16.85 -6.34
C ASN A 698 -16.04 15.92 -7.53
N GLU A 699 -16.72 14.78 -7.64
CA GLU A 699 -16.50 13.82 -8.71
C GLU A 699 -17.77 13.04 -9.09
N PRO A 700 -17.83 12.42 -10.30
CA PRO A 700 -18.91 11.51 -10.64
C PRO A 700 -18.96 10.31 -9.67
N GLY A 701 -20.10 10.13 -8.99
CA GLY A 701 -20.27 9.14 -7.93
C GLY A 701 -20.57 7.72 -8.40
N SER A 702 -20.72 7.47 -9.71
CA SER A 702 -20.96 6.11 -10.21
C SER A 702 -20.49 5.94 -11.65
N SER A 703 -19.91 4.78 -11.95
CA SER A 703 -19.58 4.36 -13.30
C SER A 703 -20.80 3.96 -14.14
N ILE A 704 -21.96 3.68 -13.52
CA ILE A 704 -23.16 3.14 -14.18
C ILE A 704 -24.43 3.96 -13.95
N MET A 705 -24.50 4.79 -12.90
CA MET A 705 -25.65 5.66 -12.61
C MET A 705 -25.32 7.13 -12.92
N PRO A 706 -25.65 7.64 -14.12
CA PRO A 706 -25.39 9.03 -14.48
C PRO A 706 -26.06 9.99 -13.49
N GLY A 707 -25.33 11.04 -13.10
CA GLY A 707 -25.82 12.07 -12.16
C GLY A 707 -25.76 11.71 -10.68
N LYS A 708 -25.35 10.49 -10.29
CA LYS A 708 -25.14 10.14 -8.88
C LYS A 708 -23.88 10.83 -8.35
N VAL A 709 -23.98 11.42 -7.16
CA VAL A 709 -22.89 12.02 -6.38
C VAL A 709 -22.85 11.33 -5.02
N ASN A 710 -21.67 10.95 -4.54
CA ASN A 710 -21.49 10.24 -3.25
C ASN A 710 -20.81 11.16 -2.22
N PRO A 711 -21.00 10.91 -0.92
CA PRO A 711 -20.31 11.63 0.16
C PRO A 711 -18.86 11.13 0.36
N THR A 712 -18.05 11.13 -0.69
CA THR A 712 -16.70 10.51 -0.72
C THR A 712 -15.73 11.09 0.30
N GLN A 713 -15.86 12.38 0.64
CA GLN A 713 -15.04 13.02 1.68
C GLN A 713 -15.40 12.45 3.08
N CYS A 714 -16.67 12.18 3.35
CA CYS A 714 -17.09 11.47 4.56
C CYS A 714 -16.55 10.04 4.59
N GLU A 715 -16.57 9.34 3.44
CA GLU A 715 -16.02 7.98 3.30
C GLU A 715 -14.51 7.96 3.59
N ALA A 716 -13.75 8.89 3.00
CA ALA A 716 -12.31 8.96 3.19
C ALA A 716 -11.91 9.22 4.65
N ILE A 717 -12.51 10.24 5.30
CA ILE A 717 -12.14 10.59 6.68
C ILE A 717 -12.59 9.52 7.69
N THR A 718 -13.68 8.79 7.42
CA THR A 718 -14.10 7.67 8.29
C THR A 718 -13.17 6.46 8.17
N MET A 719 -12.62 6.17 6.98
CA MET A 719 -11.54 5.17 6.84
C MET A 719 -10.26 5.60 7.57
N VAL A 720 -9.91 6.90 7.52
CA VAL A 720 -8.80 7.44 8.30
C VAL A 720 -9.02 7.25 9.80
N CYS A 721 -10.22 7.54 10.31
CA CYS A 721 -10.54 7.34 11.72
C CYS A 721 -10.36 5.88 12.14
N ALA A 722 -10.81 4.91 11.33
CA ALA A 722 -10.61 3.50 11.60
C ALA A 722 -9.11 3.12 11.64
N GLN A 723 -8.31 3.64 10.71
CA GLN A 723 -6.86 3.41 10.69
C GLN A 723 -6.18 3.98 11.95
N VAL A 724 -6.57 5.18 12.39
CA VAL A 724 -6.02 5.82 13.59
C VAL A 724 -6.33 5.01 14.85
N MET A 725 -7.54 4.45 14.96
CA MET A 725 -7.91 3.55 16.06
C MET A 725 -7.08 2.26 16.03
N GLY A 726 -6.84 1.68 14.85
CA GLY A 726 -5.94 0.52 14.69
C GLY A 726 -4.49 0.83 15.07
N ASN A 727 -3.98 1.99 14.65
CA ASN A 727 -2.65 2.47 15.03
C ASN A 727 -2.53 2.64 16.55
N HIS A 728 -3.58 3.12 17.22
CA HIS A 728 -3.59 3.27 18.67
C HIS A 728 -3.42 1.93 19.39
N VAL A 729 -4.09 0.86 18.91
CA VAL A 729 -3.89 -0.49 19.46
C VAL A 729 -2.43 -0.92 19.34
N ALA A 730 -1.80 -0.71 18.17
CA ALA A 730 -0.39 -1.03 17.97
C ALA A 730 0.55 -0.23 18.89
N VAL A 731 0.26 1.05 19.12
CA VAL A 731 1.03 1.89 20.06
C VAL A 731 0.87 1.40 21.50
N THR A 732 -0.36 1.08 21.93
CA THR A 732 -0.63 0.58 23.28
C THR A 732 0.07 -0.76 23.54
N VAL A 733 0.03 -1.68 22.58
CA VAL A 733 0.80 -2.94 22.65
C VAL A 733 2.30 -2.66 22.70
N GLY A 734 2.82 -1.74 21.89
CA GLY A 734 4.23 -1.35 21.95
C GLY A 734 4.63 -0.75 23.30
N GLY A 735 3.78 0.10 23.87
CA GLY A 735 3.99 0.74 25.16
C GLY A 735 4.05 -0.26 26.31
N SER A 736 3.19 -1.29 26.29
CA SER A 736 3.13 -2.31 27.35
C SER A 736 4.31 -3.30 27.34
N ASN A 737 5.19 -3.27 26.34
CA ASN A 737 6.28 -4.24 26.16
C ASN A 737 7.67 -3.71 26.60
N GLY A 738 7.69 -2.86 27.63
CA GLY A 738 8.93 -2.44 28.31
C GLY A 738 9.52 -3.55 29.16
N HIS A 739 10.84 -3.74 29.10
CA HIS A 739 11.55 -4.74 29.92
C HIS A 739 12.77 -4.09 30.58
N PHE A 740 12.81 -4.12 31.91
CA PHE A 740 13.89 -3.52 32.71
C PHE A 740 14.17 -2.06 32.29
N GLU A 741 15.41 -1.71 31.95
CA GLU A 741 15.83 -0.34 31.65
C GLU A 741 15.48 0.16 30.23
N LEU A 742 14.86 -0.67 29.36
CA LEU A 742 14.62 -0.26 27.97
C LEU A 742 13.35 -0.88 27.36
N ASN A 743 12.43 -0.04 26.87
CA ASN A 743 11.41 -0.48 25.92
C ASN A 743 11.98 -0.55 24.50
N VAL A 744 11.88 -1.73 23.88
CA VAL A 744 12.41 -2.05 22.55
C VAL A 744 11.32 -2.15 21.47
N PHE A 745 10.23 -1.39 21.61
CA PHE A 745 9.18 -1.23 20.59
C PHE A 745 9.15 0.20 20.05
N LYS A 746 10.26 0.95 20.21
CA LYS A 746 10.33 2.39 19.91
C LYS A 746 9.95 2.71 18.44
N PRO A 747 10.51 2.03 17.42
CA PRO A 747 10.18 2.29 16.01
C PRO A 747 8.70 2.13 15.66
N VAL A 748 8.04 1.05 16.13
CA VAL A 748 6.65 0.78 15.77
C VAL A 748 5.70 1.79 16.43
N MET A 749 5.99 2.20 17.67
CA MET A 749 5.20 3.23 18.36
C MET A 749 5.25 4.57 17.62
N ILE A 750 6.46 5.06 17.30
CA ILE A 750 6.58 6.37 16.65
C ILE A 750 6.04 6.38 15.22
N SER A 751 6.22 5.28 14.48
CA SER A 751 5.67 5.16 13.12
C SER A 751 4.15 5.27 13.12
N ASN A 752 3.48 4.56 14.03
CA ASN A 752 2.02 4.60 14.16
C ASN A 752 1.51 5.97 14.66
N LEU A 753 2.20 6.58 15.65
CA LEU A 753 1.81 7.91 16.13
C LEU A 753 1.94 8.97 15.02
N LEU A 754 3.07 9.00 14.30
CA LEU A 754 3.28 9.96 13.20
C LEU A 754 2.30 9.74 12.05
N SER A 755 1.99 8.49 11.72
CA SER A 755 0.95 8.15 10.74
C SER A 755 -0.41 8.73 11.17
N SER A 756 -0.81 8.53 12.42
CA SER A 756 -2.07 9.08 12.94
C SER A 756 -2.12 10.61 12.94
N ILE A 757 -1.04 11.28 13.36
CA ILE A 757 -0.92 12.75 13.33
C ILE A 757 -1.11 13.27 11.90
N ARG A 758 -0.40 12.66 10.94
CA ARG A 758 -0.46 13.05 9.52
C ARG A 758 -1.84 12.83 8.93
N LEU A 759 -2.40 11.63 9.10
CA LEU A 759 -3.70 11.26 8.54
C LEU A 759 -4.83 12.14 9.09
N LEU A 760 -4.86 12.41 10.41
CA LEU A 760 -5.87 13.27 11.01
C LEU A 760 -5.75 14.72 10.52
N GLY A 761 -4.54 15.29 10.48
CA GLY A 761 -4.35 16.66 10.00
C GLY A 761 -4.70 16.84 8.52
N ASP A 762 -4.18 15.97 7.65
CA ASP A 762 -4.45 16.03 6.20
C ASP A 762 -5.94 15.80 5.89
N SER A 763 -6.57 14.81 6.53
CA SER A 763 -7.98 14.51 6.31
C SER A 763 -8.91 15.59 6.86
N ALA A 764 -8.57 16.22 7.99
CA ALA A 764 -9.32 17.38 8.50
C ALA A 764 -9.31 18.54 7.50
N VAL A 765 -8.16 18.83 6.89
CA VAL A 765 -8.05 19.86 5.83
C VAL A 765 -8.88 19.46 4.60
N ALA A 766 -8.70 18.24 4.09
CA ALA A 766 -9.40 17.78 2.89
C ALA A 766 -10.93 17.74 3.09
N PHE A 767 -11.40 17.26 4.24
CA PHE A 767 -12.81 17.23 4.60
C PHE A 767 -13.39 18.63 4.77
N THR A 768 -12.60 19.57 5.28
CA THR A 768 -13.01 20.98 5.38
C THR A 768 -13.20 21.61 4.01
N ASP A 769 -12.18 21.51 3.15
CA ASP A 769 -12.15 22.20 1.86
C ASP A 769 -13.16 21.62 0.87
N ASN A 770 -13.27 20.29 0.84
CA ASN A 770 -14.04 19.59 -0.20
C ASN A 770 -15.42 19.12 0.30
N CYS A 771 -15.78 19.36 1.56
CA CYS A 771 -17.09 19.00 2.09
C CYS A 771 -17.66 20.08 2.99
N VAL A 772 -17.14 20.26 4.21
CA VAL A 772 -17.77 21.08 5.26
C VAL A 772 -18.04 22.51 4.80
N SER A 773 -17.07 23.16 4.15
CA SER A 773 -17.20 24.55 3.72
C SER A 773 -18.34 24.75 2.70
N GLY A 774 -18.59 23.75 1.86
CA GLY A 774 -19.61 23.79 0.81
C GLY A 774 -20.93 23.09 1.16
N ILE A 775 -21.15 22.69 2.42
CA ILE A 775 -22.44 22.15 2.85
C ILE A 775 -23.52 23.22 2.70
N GLU A 776 -24.64 22.88 2.07
CA GLU A 776 -25.85 23.71 2.01
C GLU A 776 -27.03 22.99 2.67
N ALA A 777 -27.87 23.73 3.38
CA ALA A 777 -29.09 23.18 3.95
C ALA A 777 -30.22 23.12 2.90
N ASN A 778 -30.85 21.95 2.75
CA ASN A 778 -32.06 21.81 1.94
C ASN A 778 -33.27 22.26 2.75
N ARG A 779 -33.47 23.59 2.81
CA ARG A 779 -34.51 24.22 3.66
C ARG A 779 -35.92 23.67 3.40
N GLU A 780 -36.27 23.37 2.14
CA GLU A 780 -37.57 22.78 1.79
C GLU A 780 -37.75 21.38 2.41
N THR A 781 -36.74 20.52 2.28
CA THR A 781 -36.80 19.16 2.83
C THR A 781 -36.79 19.18 4.35
N ILE A 782 -35.98 20.05 4.95
CA ILE A 782 -35.92 20.23 6.40
C ILE A 782 -37.29 20.68 6.94
N ASP A 783 -37.90 21.73 6.36
CA ASP A 783 -39.19 22.25 6.79
C ASP A 783 -40.31 21.20 6.65
N ARG A 784 -40.32 20.46 5.53
CA ARG A 784 -41.27 19.37 5.30
C ARG A 784 -41.13 18.26 6.33
N LEU A 785 -39.93 17.82 6.64
CA LEU A 785 -39.68 16.76 7.64
C LEU A 785 -40.07 17.23 9.04
N MET A 786 -39.74 18.48 9.38
CA MET A 786 -40.09 19.09 10.66
C MET A 786 -41.61 19.15 10.86
N LYS A 787 -42.36 19.69 9.89
CA LYS A 787 -43.83 19.83 9.98
C LYS A 787 -44.58 18.50 9.97
N ASN A 788 -44.01 17.46 9.35
CA ASN A 788 -44.63 16.14 9.30
C ASN A 788 -44.37 15.29 10.55
N SER A 789 -43.49 15.72 11.46
CA SER A 789 -43.13 14.90 12.60
C SER A 789 -44.24 14.85 13.65
N LEU A 790 -44.54 13.64 14.10
CA LEU A 790 -45.51 13.42 15.18
C LEU A 790 -44.96 13.80 16.56
N MET A 791 -43.66 14.07 16.69
CA MET A 791 -43.05 14.42 17.98
C MET A 791 -43.22 15.90 18.37
N LEU A 792 -43.75 16.73 17.47
CA LEU A 792 -44.23 18.08 17.81
C LEU A 792 -45.32 18.05 18.89
N VAL A 793 -46.02 16.91 19.03
CA VAL A 793 -47.00 16.65 20.09
C VAL A 793 -46.45 16.87 21.49
N THR A 794 -45.12 16.78 21.68
CA THR A 794 -44.46 16.97 22.98
C THR A 794 -44.73 18.35 23.56
N ALA A 795 -44.94 19.37 22.72
CA ALA A 795 -45.36 20.71 23.14
C ALA A 795 -46.70 20.71 23.88
N LEU A 796 -47.56 19.71 23.66
CA LEU A 796 -48.87 19.61 24.29
C LEU A 796 -48.81 19.00 25.69
N ASN A 797 -47.71 18.34 26.09
CA ASN A 797 -47.60 17.66 27.39
C ASN A 797 -47.97 18.57 28.58
N PRO A 798 -47.50 19.84 28.68
CA PRO A 798 -47.87 20.73 29.78
C PRO A 798 -49.34 21.18 29.77
N HIS A 799 -50.05 21.01 28.65
CA HIS A 799 -51.40 21.53 28.45
C HIS A 799 -52.48 20.44 28.59
N ILE A 800 -52.21 19.24 28.08
CA ILE A 800 -53.19 18.13 28.07
C ILE A 800 -52.70 16.88 28.81
N GLY A 801 -51.45 16.87 29.30
CA GLY A 801 -50.81 15.73 29.95
C GLY A 801 -50.25 14.70 28.97
N TYR A 802 -49.23 13.95 29.40
CA TYR A 802 -48.51 12.97 28.58
C TYR A 802 -49.43 11.91 27.96
N ASP A 803 -50.37 11.36 28.74
CA ASP A 803 -51.25 10.28 28.25
C ASP A 803 -52.16 10.73 27.12
N ASN A 804 -52.67 11.97 27.17
CA ASN A 804 -53.52 12.50 26.11
C ASN A 804 -52.69 12.88 24.88
N ALA A 805 -51.52 13.51 25.05
CA ALA A 805 -50.59 13.75 23.96
C ALA A 805 -50.17 12.43 23.25
N SER A 806 -49.92 11.36 24.01
CA SER A 806 -49.63 10.03 23.46
C SER A 806 -50.79 9.47 22.64
N LYS A 807 -52.04 9.65 23.09
CA LYS A 807 -53.24 9.27 22.32
C LYS A 807 -53.34 10.04 21.01
N VAL A 808 -53.06 11.34 21.01
CA VAL A 808 -53.05 12.19 19.81
C VAL A 808 -52.04 11.64 18.80
N ALA A 809 -50.78 11.42 19.20
CA ALA A 809 -49.75 10.91 18.30
C ALA A 809 -50.08 9.50 17.76
N LYS A 810 -50.58 8.60 18.61
CA LYS A 810 -50.99 7.25 18.19
C LYS A 810 -52.15 7.28 17.19
N LYS A 811 -53.12 8.16 17.40
CA LYS A 811 -54.24 8.35 16.47
C LYS A 811 -53.77 8.94 15.14
N ALA A 812 -52.99 10.02 15.16
CA ALA A 812 -52.42 10.64 13.97
C ALA A 812 -51.63 9.62 13.14
N HIS A 813 -50.79 8.81 13.79
CA HIS A 813 -50.04 7.75 13.11
C HIS A 813 -50.94 6.67 12.51
N LYS A 814 -51.91 6.16 13.28
CA LYS A 814 -52.81 5.09 12.86
C LYS A 814 -53.69 5.51 11.68
N ASP A 815 -54.19 6.74 11.72
CA ASP A 815 -55.18 7.25 10.77
C ASP A 815 -54.51 7.99 9.59
N GLY A 816 -53.20 8.24 9.65
CA GLY A 816 -52.45 8.99 8.64
C GLY A 816 -52.77 10.48 8.61
N THR A 817 -53.32 11.03 9.69
CA THR A 817 -53.72 12.43 9.84
C THR A 817 -52.63 13.27 10.49
N THR A 818 -52.77 14.59 10.41
CA THR A 818 -51.90 15.52 11.13
C THR A 818 -52.19 15.51 12.64
N LEU A 819 -51.21 15.94 13.45
CA LEU A 819 -51.43 16.12 14.90
C LEU A 819 -52.59 17.08 15.19
N ARG A 820 -52.75 18.11 14.35
CA ARG A 820 -53.82 19.11 14.45
C ARG A 820 -55.20 18.49 14.25
N GLU A 821 -55.36 17.65 13.23
CA GLU A 821 -56.63 16.94 12.98
C GLU A 821 -56.92 15.96 14.11
N ALA A 822 -55.93 15.17 14.53
CA ALA A 822 -56.10 14.17 15.57
C ALA A 822 -56.48 14.78 16.94
N VAL A 823 -55.89 15.93 17.32
CA VAL A 823 -56.19 16.58 18.60
C VAL A 823 -57.61 17.17 18.63
N VAL A 824 -58.07 17.69 17.49
CA VAL A 824 -59.43 18.24 17.33
C VAL A 824 -60.47 17.13 17.36
N GLU A 825 -60.23 16.03 16.63
CA GLU A 825 -61.15 14.87 16.62
C GLU A 825 -61.27 14.21 18.00
N LEU A 826 -60.19 14.19 18.79
CA LEU A 826 -60.21 13.66 20.15
C LEU A 826 -60.85 14.63 21.16
N GLY A 827 -61.17 15.87 20.74
CA GLY A 827 -61.78 16.88 21.60
C GLY A 827 -60.85 17.42 22.70
N PHE A 828 -59.53 17.27 22.56
CA PHE A 828 -58.58 17.74 23.57
C PHE A 828 -58.25 19.23 23.41
N LEU A 829 -58.20 19.76 22.18
CA LEU A 829 -57.94 21.16 21.87
C LEU A 829 -58.67 21.56 20.58
N SER A 830 -58.98 22.85 20.44
CA SER A 830 -59.36 23.43 19.15
C SER A 830 -58.16 23.57 18.21
N GLY A 831 -58.43 23.76 16.92
CA GLY A 831 -57.37 24.01 15.92
C GLY A 831 -56.57 25.29 16.22
N GLU A 832 -57.22 26.36 16.65
CA GLU A 832 -56.56 27.63 17.02
C GLU A 832 -55.67 27.47 18.25
N GLU A 833 -56.11 26.70 19.27
CA GLU A 833 -55.27 26.40 20.42
C GLU A 833 -54.05 25.56 20.03
N PHE A 834 -54.21 24.58 19.14
CA PHE A 834 -53.09 23.81 18.62
C PHE A 834 -52.08 24.72 17.90
N ASP A 835 -52.55 25.57 16.99
CA ASP A 835 -51.69 26.45 16.19
C ASP A 835 -50.94 27.47 17.07
N ARG A 836 -51.54 27.89 18.19
CA ARG A 836 -50.89 28.76 19.19
C ARG A 836 -49.84 28.03 20.03
N LEU A 837 -50.09 26.77 20.39
CA LEU A 837 -49.25 26.01 21.33
C LEU A 837 -48.10 25.25 20.65
N VAL A 838 -48.30 24.78 19.41
CA VAL A 838 -47.32 23.97 18.69
C VAL A 838 -46.58 24.85 17.68
N ARG A 839 -45.58 25.58 18.18
CA ARG A 839 -44.71 26.45 17.38
C ARG A 839 -43.28 25.94 17.41
N PRO A 840 -42.74 25.36 16.32
CA PRO A 840 -41.38 24.81 16.29
C PRO A 840 -40.28 25.79 16.76
N GLU A 841 -40.44 27.07 16.45
CA GLU A 841 -39.56 28.17 16.88
C GLU A 841 -39.55 28.40 18.39
N ASP A 842 -40.57 27.92 19.08
CA ASP A 842 -40.71 27.98 20.54
C ASP A 842 -40.25 26.66 21.21
N MET A 843 -39.82 25.67 20.42
CA MET A 843 -39.46 24.31 20.88
C MET A 843 -37.95 24.02 20.83
N VAL A 844 -37.11 24.99 20.47
CA VAL A 844 -35.65 24.82 20.32
C VAL A 844 -34.84 25.22 21.56
N GLY A 845 -35.52 25.44 22.70
CA GLY A 845 -34.88 25.78 23.97
C GLY A 845 -35.90 26.06 25.09
N PRO A 846 -35.46 26.15 26.36
CA PRO A 846 -36.32 26.57 27.45
C PRO A 846 -36.77 28.04 27.26
N LYS A 847 -37.99 28.33 27.72
CA LYS A 847 -38.56 29.68 27.75
C LYS A 847 -38.60 30.25 29.16
#